data_AF-A0A8J2PZN6-F1
#
_entry.id   AF-A0A8J2PZN6-F1
#
_cell.length_a   1.000
_cell.length_b   1.000
_cell.length_c   1.000
_cell.angle_alpha   90.00
_cell.angle_beta   90.00
_cell.angle_gamma   90.00
#
_symmetry.space_group_name_H-M   'P 1'
#
loop_
_entity.id
_entity.type
_entity.pdbx_description
1 polymer ?
#
loop_
_entity_poly.entity_id
_entity_poly.type
_entity_poly.pdbx_seq_one_letter_code
_entity_poly.pdbx_strand_id
1 'polypeptide(L)'
;MFALKQLRHGFSVSKPMVTFCIKKLNTNIPEGLREFFDDPANYGKDELDEKNKPGRPWNKDELRLKSNTDLHKLWYILLKERNMLLTMQEACVQKARRMPNPDRIEKVAESMCNLESVVHERNDAYFRLETGDGADPPMRTVTSFAGFTYQFCININFSVRIFVFVLSLVKFIPFRKRAVEHLTPPDKQNQKEYEVPYLDDDAYLMQKLWAEKEHAKQRDALDDEVRRRRRSKDQVKYRRSARSYINDIAQLKELSRLRPTWKKSEQKLKDRKIPELNEFLLKRDYIGAMSLLQFQSKNGNIDDLTDLWLGHCAFHAGEYRKAIPIYERMLIRKNCPSEVNVYIACCFFFLGLCAEAKQYAEKGPKNALQNRLLFHLAYRLKDEKQLVMSRSNLQDTVEDQLSLAAMHYIRSHYQEAIDIYKKILTSKKNFIALNVYLSLCYYKLDYYDLSLEVLQFYLNENPDSAIAINLRACNHYKLYNGKTAAKELQKLQNVKASSFMFVKDLISHNTVVFRDGNAALQVFPPLIDIFPEAKLNLIIFYLKRGEVEAALNLISDINPQHPTEHLLKAITYCIISYQKKSKKHLEVAQEHFRIVGESPAECDTIVGRQAMASSYFLSNQFDNVLVYLNSIKTYLHDDDTFNFNIGQALLASGNSAEAEASLLLVVDEELRKKPVYFLSLARAYIQNGKSNLAWEMYGKMKDSDNDLKLLFLIANDCYRIGDYLYSAKSFDALEKIEPNPEYWEGKRGAVIGVFKLVVEQKALPDHLREAIILLEKSRHPQVEYITNIIRRYIRENNLNI
;
A
#
# COMPACT_ATOMS: atom_id res chain seq x y z
N MET A 1 -38.33 -73.54 9.42
CA MET A 1 -39.69 -73.99 9.79
C MET A 1 -40.59 -72.78 9.93
N PHE A 2 -41.89 -72.96 9.64
CA PHE A 2 -43.09 -72.21 10.07
C PHE A 2 -42.87 -71.01 11.03
N ALA A 3 -43.36 -69.79 10.79
CA ALA A 3 -44.67 -69.33 10.29
C ALA A 3 -45.87 -69.65 11.22
N LEU A 4 -46.30 -68.63 11.99
CA LEU A 4 -47.67 -68.33 12.50
C LEU A 4 -47.50 -67.14 13.48
N LYS A 5 -47.85 -65.88 13.18
CA LYS A 5 -48.98 -65.26 12.47
C LYS A 5 -50.29 -65.24 13.28
N GLN A 6 -50.57 -64.07 13.85
CA GLN A 6 -51.87 -63.38 13.97
C GLN A 6 -53.09 -64.07 14.60
N LEU A 7 -53.68 -63.39 15.58
CA LEU A 7 -55.13 -63.12 15.74
C LEU A 7 -55.26 -61.82 16.59
N ARG A 8 -56.19 -60.87 16.39
CA ARG A 8 -57.02 -60.48 15.22
C ARG A 8 -57.70 -59.11 15.50
N HIS A 9 -57.83 -58.25 14.47
CA HIS A 9 -58.74 -57.08 14.36
C HIS A 9 -58.67 -55.95 15.42
N GLY A 10 -58.94 -54.67 15.10
CA GLY A 10 -59.23 -54.02 13.81
C GLY A 10 -59.69 -52.55 14.00
N PHE A 11 -59.67 -51.77 12.91
CA PHE A 11 -60.19 -50.40 12.71
C PHE A 11 -59.35 -49.15 13.06
N SER A 12 -59.20 -48.33 12.01
CA SER A 12 -59.21 -46.85 11.97
C SER A 12 -58.20 -46.06 12.81
N VAL A 13 -57.10 -45.64 12.16
CA VAL A 13 -56.34 -44.45 12.58
C VAL A 13 -57.06 -43.20 12.06
N SER A 14 -58.04 -42.73 12.82
CA SER A 14 -58.54 -41.36 12.70
C SER A 14 -57.41 -40.39 13.10
N LYS A 15 -57.05 -39.44 12.23
CA LYS A 15 -56.05 -38.40 12.51
C LYS A 15 -56.36 -37.68 13.83
N PRO A 16 -55.50 -37.75 14.87
CA PRO A 16 -55.49 -36.75 15.92
C PRO A 16 -54.63 -35.58 15.43
N MET A 17 -55.13 -34.35 15.60
CA MET A 17 -54.32 -33.15 15.40
C MET A 17 -53.07 -33.22 16.30
N VAL A 18 -51.88 -33.37 15.72
CA VAL A 18 -50.68 -32.87 16.39
C VAL A 18 -50.68 -31.37 16.16
N THR A 19 -51.20 -30.64 17.14
CA THR A 19 -51.31 -29.20 17.17
C THR A 19 -49.93 -28.59 16.92
N PHE A 20 -49.73 -28.00 15.74
CA PHE A 20 -48.51 -27.25 15.45
C PHE A 20 -48.36 -26.12 16.47
N CYS A 21 -47.27 -26.11 17.24
CA CYS A 21 -46.85 -24.96 18.02
C CYS A 21 -46.33 -23.84 17.09
N ILE A 22 -47.25 -23.23 16.32
CA ILE A 22 -47.04 -21.99 15.56
C ILE A 22 -46.88 -20.78 16.52
N LYS A 23 -47.24 -20.93 17.79
CA LYS A 23 -47.12 -19.89 18.83
C LYS A 23 -45.68 -19.69 19.34
N LYS A 24 -44.81 -19.16 18.46
CA LYS A 24 -43.77 -18.13 18.75
C LYS A 24 -42.85 -17.79 17.56
N LEU A 25 -43.28 -17.97 16.32
CA LEU A 25 -42.97 -16.96 15.30
C LEU A 25 -43.96 -15.80 15.47
N ASN A 26 -43.79 -15.05 16.56
CA ASN A 26 -44.54 -13.81 16.72
C ASN A 26 -43.96 -12.82 15.71
N THR A 27 -44.76 -12.58 14.68
CA THR A 27 -44.53 -11.69 13.55
C THR A 27 -44.21 -10.28 14.01
N ASN A 28 -42.93 -10.01 14.24
CA ASN A 28 -42.28 -8.71 14.23
C ASN A 28 -40.80 -8.96 13.89
N ILE A 29 -40.56 -9.44 12.66
CA ILE A 29 -39.27 -9.21 12.00
C ILE A 29 -39.15 -7.68 11.93
N PRO A 30 -38.06 -7.05 12.42
CA PRO A 30 -37.88 -5.61 12.29
C PRO A 30 -38.06 -5.19 10.84
N GLU A 31 -38.74 -4.07 10.59
CA GLU A 31 -39.32 -3.77 9.26
C GLU A 31 -38.29 -3.87 8.12
N GLY A 32 -37.08 -3.33 8.32
CA GLY A 32 -35.97 -3.43 7.35
C GLY A 32 -35.29 -4.80 7.19
N LEU A 33 -35.57 -5.79 8.04
CA LEU A 33 -35.11 -7.18 7.85
C LEU A 33 -36.08 -8.01 7.02
N ARG A 34 -37.32 -7.54 6.82
CA ARG A 34 -38.35 -8.26 6.05
C ARG A 34 -38.05 -8.29 4.55
N GLU A 35 -37.30 -7.30 4.05
CA GLU A 35 -36.89 -7.18 2.63
C GLU A 35 -35.91 -8.26 2.14
N PHE A 36 -35.32 -9.05 3.05
CA PHE A 36 -34.34 -10.11 2.72
C PHE A 36 -34.97 -11.51 2.63
N PHE A 37 -36.28 -11.61 2.83
CA PHE A 37 -37.03 -12.86 2.75
C PHE A 37 -38.21 -12.68 1.79
N ASP A 38 -38.54 -13.72 1.03
CA ASP A 38 -39.70 -13.74 0.14
C ASP A 38 -41.01 -13.59 0.95
N ASP A 39 -42.12 -13.29 0.27
CA ASP A 39 -43.43 -13.17 0.91
C ASP A 39 -43.78 -14.49 1.64
N PRO A 40 -44.19 -14.46 2.92
CA PRO A 40 -44.71 -15.62 3.63
C PRO A 40 -45.79 -16.41 2.87
N ALA A 41 -46.56 -15.78 1.98
CA ALA A 41 -47.54 -16.43 1.10
C ALA A 41 -46.91 -17.36 0.04
N ASN A 42 -45.63 -17.18 -0.29
CA ASN A 42 -44.87 -17.98 -1.25
C ASN A 42 -44.20 -19.20 -0.59
N TYR A 43 -44.20 -19.29 0.75
CA TYR A 43 -43.43 -20.31 1.47
C TYR A 43 -43.99 -21.72 1.31
N GLY A 44 -43.17 -22.61 0.73
CA GLY A 44 -43.48 -24.04 0.63
C GLY A 44 -44.39 -24.42 -0.54
N LYS A 45 -44.61 -23.51 -1.49
CA LYS A 45 -45.15 -23.82 -2.81
C LYS A 45 -44.04 -24.29 -3.75
N ASP A 46 -44.37 -25.16 -4.71
CA ASP A 46 -43.44 -25.61 -5.75
C ASP A 46 -43.43 -24.67 -6.97
N GLU A 47 -44.51 -23.91 -7.19
CA GLU A 47 -44.62 -22.82 -8.17
C GLU A 47 -45.36 -21.61 -7.56
N LEU A 48 -45.08 -20.40 -8.05
CA LEU A 48 -45.73 -19.16 -7.58
C LEU A 48 -47.09 -18.95 -8.28
N ASP A 49 -48.07 -18.43 -7.54
CA ASP A 49 -49.39 -18.08 -8.08
C ASP A 49 -49.26 -17.09 -9.25
N GLU A 50 -50.22 -17.09 -10.19
CA GLU A 50 -50.16 -16.22 -11.39
C GLU A 50 -49.93 -14.73 -11.09
N LYS A 51 -50.42 -14.23 -9.94
CA LYS A 51 -50.22 -12.85 -9.48
C LYS A 51 -48.80 -12.55 -8.99
N ASN A 52 -48.07 -13.56 -8.56
CA ASN A 52 -46.71 -13.48 -7.99
C ASN A 52 -45.65 -14.03 -8.95
N LYS A 53 -46.02 -14.36 -10.20
CA LYS A 53 -45.13 -14.95 -11.21
C LYS A 53 -44.06 -13.93 -11.62
N PRO A 54 -42.78 -14.30 -11.70
CA PRO A 54 -41.71 -13.36 -12.01
C PRO A 54 -41.80 -12.84 -13.46
N GLY A 55 -41.64 -11.52 -13.59
CA GLY A 55 -41.67 -10.81 -14.86
C GLY A 55 -40.52 -11.16 -15.82
N ARG A 56 -40.44 -10.40 -16.91
CA ARG A 56 -39.30 -10.46 -17.85
C ARG A 56 -38.10 -9.65 -17.35
N PRO A 57 -36.88 -9.92 -17.82
CA PRO A 57 -35.72 -9.05 -17.57
C PRO A 57 -35.92 -7.64 -18.15
N TRP A 58 -35.13 -6.70 -17.64
CA TRP A 58 -35.05 -5.33 -18.15
C TRP A 58 -34.28 -5.27 -19.48
N ASN A 59 -34.86 -4.62 -20.48
CA ASN A 59 -34.23 -4.45 -21.78
C ASN A 59 -33.34 -3.20 -21.80
N LYS A 60 -32.27 -3.21 -22.60
CA LYS A 60 -31.34 -2.06 -22.73
C LYS A 60 -32.05 -0.77 -23.10
N ASP A 61 -33.03 -0.81 -24.01
CA ASP A 61 -33.77 0.37 -24.45
C ASP A 61 -34.58 1.04 -23.33
N GLU A 62 -35.15 0.25 -22.42
CA GLU A 62 -35.88 0.78 -21.26
C GLU A 62 -34.95 1.41 -20.22
N LEU A 63 -33.76 0.82 -20.06
CA LEU A 63 -32.72 1.31 -19.17
C LEU A 63 -32.09 2.60 -19.72
N ARG A 64 -31.92 2.73 -21.04
CA ARG A 64 -31.49 3.97 -21.71
C ARG A 64 -32.43 5.15 -21.43
N LEU A 65 -33.71 4.90 -21.14
CA LEU A 65 -34.71 5.93 -20.78
C LEU A 65 -34.73 6.28 -19.28
N LYS A 66 -33.92 5.66 -18.43
CA LYS A 66 -33.84 5.96 -16.98
C LYS A 66 -32.70 6.92 -16.66
N SER A 67 -32.89 7.77 -15.64
CA SER A 67 -31.83 8.61 -15.10
C SER A 67 -30.70 7.75 -14.49
N ASN A 68 -29.50 8.32 -14.34
CA ASN A 68 -28.40 7.62 -13.66
C ASN A 68 -28.77 7.27 -12.20
N THR A 69 -29.50 8.14 -11.50
CA THR A 69 -29.99 7.88 -10.14
C THR A 69 -31.00 6.74 -10.09
N ASP A 70 -31.86 6.57 -11.10
CA ASP A 70 -32.82 5.46 -11.15
C ASP A 70 -32.19 4.15 -11.60
N LEU A 71 -31.22 4.16 -12.53
CA LEU A 71 -30.39 2.99 -12.82
C LEU A 71 -29.64 2.52 -11.56
N HIS A 72 -29.12 3.45 -10.78
CA HIS A 72 -28.44 3.14 -9.53
C HIS A 72 -29.40 2.52 -8.50
N LYS A 73 -30.59 3.10 -8.27
CA LYS A 73 -31.63 2.50 -7.41
C LYS A 73 -32.03 1.10 -7.90
N LEU A 74 -32.21 0.92 -9.21
CA LEU A 74 -32.60 -0.35 -9.82
C LEU A 74 -31.54 -1.43 -9.59
N TRP A 75 -30.25 -1.09 -9.66
CA TRP A 75 -29.16 -2.00 -9.30
C TRP A 75 -29.26 -2.49 -7.85
N TYR A 76 -29.60 -1.62 -6.90
CA TYR A 76 -29.82 -2.04 -5.50
C TYR A 76 -31.07 -2.92 -5.32
N ILE A 77 -32.14 -2.68 -6.08
CA ILE A 77 -33.33 -3.54 -6.08
C ILE A 77 -32.98 -4.94 -6.60
N LEU A 78 -32.32 -5.03 -7.76
CA LEU A 78 -31.84 -6.30 -8.34
C LEU A 78 -30.85 -7.02 -7.41
N LEU A 79 -29.97 -6.28 -6.72
CA LEU A 79 -29.04 -6.85 -5.74
C LEU A 79 -29.74 -7.38 -4.49
N LYS A 80 -30.79 -6.70 -3.98
CA LYS A 80 -31.63 -7.21 -2.88
C LYS A 80 -32.35 -8.49 -3.30
N GLU A 81 -33.00 -8.50 -4.47
CA GLU A 81 -33.70 -9.68 -4.98
C GLU A 81 -32.73 -10.86 -5.19
N ARG A 82 -31.55 -10.64 -5.80
CA ARG A 82 -30.51 -11.67 -5.95
C ARG A 82 -30.11 -12.29 -4.60
N ASN A 83 -29.88 -11.47 -3.57
CA ASN A 83 -29.48 -11.95 -2.25
C ASN A 83 -30.61 -12.74 -1.55
N MET A 84 -31.86 -12.30 -1.70
CA MET A 84 -33.04 -13.03 -1.23
C MET A 84 -33.16 -14.39 -1.92
N LEU A 85 -33.06 -14.44 -3.25
CA LEU A 85 -33.15 -15.67 -4.05
C LEU A 85 -32.06 -16.69 -3.68
N LEU A 86 -30.82 -16.25 -3.49
CA LEU A 86 -29.73 -17.12 -3.02
C LEU A 86 -29.98 -17.66 -1.61
N THR A 87 -30.55 -16.84 -0.72
CA THR A 87 -30.94 -17.26 0.63
C THR A 87 -32.08 -18.29 0.61
N MET A 88 -33.07 -18.12 -0.28
CA MET A 88 -34.13 -19.11 -0.51
C MET A 88 -33.59 -20.42 -1.07
N GLN A 89 -32.68 -20.36 -2.05
CA GLN A 89 -32.08 -21.52 -2.69
C GLN A 89 -31.39 -22.42 -1.64
N GLU A 90 -30.53 -21.83 -0.81
CA GLU A 90 -29.86 -22.52 0.30
C GLU A 90 -30.86 -23.09 1.33
N ALA A 91 -31.91 -22.33 1.68
CA ALA A 91 -32.94 -22.81 2.61
C ALA A 91 -33.76 -23.99 2.04
N CYS A 92 -33.97 -24.04 0.72
CA CYS A 92 -34.65 -25.14 0.04
C CYS A 92 -33.74 -26.39 -0.01
N VAL A 93 -32.46 -26.22 -0.34
CA VAL A 93 -31.42 -27.27 -0.30
C VAL A 93 -31.30 -27.88 1.09
N GLN A 94 -31.25 -27.07 2.15
CA GLN A 94 -31.17 -27.55 3.54
C GLN A 94 -32.40 -28.38 3.97
N LYS A 95 -33.58 -28.11 3.40
CA LYS A 95 -34.83 -28.82 3.68
C LYS A 95 -35.12 -29.94 2.67
N ALA A 96 -34.22 -30.21 1.72
CA ALA A 96 -34.39 -31.14 0.61
C ALA A 96 -35.69 -30.90 -0.19
N ARG A 97 -36.00 -29.62 -0.49
CA ARG A 97 -37.15 -29.19 -1.31
C ARG A 97 -36.66 -28.49 -2.57
N ARG A 98 -37.49 -28.47 -3.61
CA ARG A 98 -37.25 -27.64 -4.80
C ARG A 98 -37.53 -26.17 -4.46
N MET A 99 -36.82 -25.26 -5.14
CA MET A 99 -37.09 -23.83 -5.06
C MET A 99 -38.17 -23.47 -6.09
N PRO A 100 -39.23 -22.73 -5.70
CA PRO A 100 -40.21 -22.25 -6.67
C PRO A 100 -39.56 -21.24 -7.64
N ASN A 101 -39.78 -21.43 -8.93
CA ASN A 101 -39.32 -20.57 -10.02
C ASN A 101 -37.82 -20.21 -9.98
N PRO A 102 -36.91 -21.19 -10.24
CA PRO A 102 -35.46 -20.95 -10.24
C PRO A 102 -34.99 -20.01 -11.36
N ASP A 103 -35.78 -19.85 -12.43
CA ASP A 103 -35.56 -18.94 -13.57
C ASP A 103 -35.42 -17.47 -13.15
N ARG A 104 -35.89 -17.10 -11.95
CA ARG A 104 -35.70 -15.77 -11.35
C ARG A 104 -34.24 -15.36 -11.25
N ILE A 105 -33.33 -16.30 -10.97
CA ILE A 105 -31.90 -16.00 -10.78
C ILE A 105 -31.26 -15.54 -12.11
N GLU A 106 -31.60 -16.20 -13.21
CA GLU A 106 -31.10 -15.89 -14.56
C GLU A 106 -31.65 -14.54 -15.04
N LYS A 107 -32.96 -14.29 -14.87
CA LYS A 107 -33.62 -13.02 -15.24
C LYS A 107 -33.03 -11.81 -14.51
N VAL A 108 -32.66 -11.95 -13.23
CA VAL A 108 -31.99 -10.90 -12.47
C VAL A 108 -30.56 -10.68 -12.99
N ALA A 109 -29.81 -11.74 -13.29
CA ALA A 109 -28.48 -11.63 -13.86
C ALA A 109 -28.46 -10.94 -15.24
N GLU A 110 -29.39 -11.30 -16.12
CA GLU A 110 -29.58 -10.68 -17.43
C GLU A 110 -29.92 -9.19 -17.32
N SER A 111 -30.84 -8.83 -16.41
CA SER A 111 -31.19 -7.44 -16.12
C SER A 111 -29.99 -6.62 -15.62
N MET A 112 -29.12 -7.22 -14.79
CA MET A 112 -27.90 -6.58 -14.31
C MET A 112 -26.88 -6.37 -15.44
N CYS A 113 -26.69 -7.34 -16.33
CA CYS A 113 -25.80 -7.22 -17.49
C CYS A 113 -26.28 -6.17 -18.50
N ASN A 114 -27.59 -6.09 -18.77
CA ASN A 114 -28.17 -5.05 -19.62
C ASN A 114 -27.98 -3.64 -19.02
N LEU A 115 -28.06 -3.51 -17.69
CA LEU A 115 -27.84 -2.25 -16.97
C LEU A 115 -26.38 -1.79 -17.07
N GLU A 116 -25.43 -2.71 -16.84
CA GLU A 116 -23.99 -2.47 -16.97
C GLU A 116 -23.61 -2.00 -18.39
N SER A 117 -24.15 -2.66 -19.43
CA SER A 117 -23.97 -2.25 -20.84
C SER A 117 -24.42 -0.81 -21.10
N VAL A 118 -25.57 -0.39 -20.56
CA VAL A 118 -26.11 0.96 -20.79
C VAL A 118 -25.31 2.02 -20.01
N VAL A 119 -24.75 1.67 -18.85
CA VAL A 119 -23.82 2.57 -18.13
C VAL A 119 -22.51 2.71 -18.89
N HIS A 120 -21.98 1.65 -19.48
CA HIS A 120 -20.78 1.70 -20.32
C HIS A 120 -20.98 2.58 -21.57
N GLU A 121 -22.11 2.41 -22.28
CA GLU A 121 -22.50 3.26 -23.41
C GLU A 121 -22.52 4.76 -23.05
N ARG A 122 -22.98 5.11 -21.85
CA ARG A 122 -23.01 6.49 -21.36
C ARG A 122 -21.62 7.03 -21.01
N ASN A 123 -20.75 6.20 -20.43
CA ASN A 123 -19.39 6.60 -20.06
C ASN A 123 -18.51 6.84 -21.29
N ASP A 124 -18.57 5.97 -22.31
CA ASP A 124 -17.85 6.19 -23.58
C ASP A 124 -18.37 7.43 -24.33
N ALA A 125 -19.67 7.71 -24.27
CA ALA A 125 -20.23 8.96 -24.81
C ALA A 125 -19.79 10.21 -24.03
N TYR A 126 -19.48 10.08 -22.73
CA TYR A 126 -18.90 11.16 -21.91
C TYR A 126 -17.44 11.41 -22.28
N PHE A 127 -16.59 10.36 -22.26
CA PHE A 127 -15.15 10.47 -22.55
C PHE A 127 -14.82 11.03 -23.95
N ARG A 128 -15.65 10.74 -24.95
CA ARG A 128 -15.48 11.32 -26.29
C ARG A 128 -15.79 12.82 -26.35
N LEU A 129 -16.35 13.41 -25.30
CA LEU A 129 -16.95 14.75 -25.31
C LEU A 129 -16.08 15.81 -24.60
N GLU A 130 -15.38 15.50 -23.50
CA GLU A 130 -14.43 16.45 -22.89
C GLU A 130 -12.94 16.19 -23.24
N THR A 131 -12.54 14.96 -23.55
CA THR A 131 -11.16 14.60 -23.96
C THR A 131 -11.00 14.31 -25.45
N GLY A 132 -12.08 13.93 -26.13
CA GLY A 132 -12.08 13.67 -27.58
C GLY A 132 -11.57 12.28 -27.99
N ASP A 133 -11.12 11.47 -27.03
CA ASP A 133 -10.74 10.06 -27.21
C ASP A 133 -11.85 9.13 -26.66
N GLY A 134 -11.90 7.88 -27.13
CA GLY A 134 -12.86 6.89 -26.62
C GLY A 134 -12.47 6.33 -25.24
N ALA A 135 -13.35 5.52 -24.65
CA ALA A 135 -13.06 4.83 -23.39
C ALA A 135 -11.90 3.80 -23.45
N ASP A 136 -11.35 3.53 -24.64
CA ASP A 136 -10.28 2.55 -24.93
C ASP A 136 -8.95 3.24 -25.33
N PRO A 137 -7.77 2.64 -25.06
CA PRO A 137 -6.47 3.32 -25.21
C PRO A 137 -5.95 3.49 -26.66
N PRO A 138 -5.27 4.60 -27.00
CA PRO A 138 -4.93 4.95 -28.39
C PRO A 138 -3.66 4.28 -28.97
N MET A 139 -3.72 3.96 -30.27
CA MET A 139 -2.59 3.44 -31.07
C MET A 139 -1.85 4.55 -31.84
N ARG A 140 -0.57 4.31 -32.21
CA ARG A 140 0.22 5.25 -33.02
C ARG A 140 0.87 4.57 -34.22
N THR A 141 0.81 5.23 -35.37
CA THR A 141 1.51 4.80 -36.60
C THR A 141 2.98 5.22 -36.57
N VAL A 142 3.89 4.31 -36.91
CA VAL A 142 5.34 4.56 -37.00
C VAL A 142 5.89 3.96 -38.30
N THR A 143 6.75 4.71 -38.99
CA THR A 143 7.49 4.23 -40.16
C THR A 143 8.92 3.85 -39.75
N SER A 144 9.33 2.62 -40.06
CA SER A 144 10.66 2.10 -39.77
C SER A 144 11.75 2.68 -40.69
N PHE A 145 13.02 2.50 -40.32
CA PHE A 145 14.16 2.91 -41.16
C PHE A 145 14.19 2.23 -42.54
N ALA A 146 13.49 1.10 -42.69
CA ALA A 146 13.32 0.38 -43.95
C ALA A 146 12.04 0.78 -44.74
N GLY A 147 11.31 1.81 -44.30
CA GLY A 147 10.13 2.35 -45.00
C GLY A 147 8.78 1.74 -44.63
N PHE A 148 8.75 0.67 -43.83
CA PHE A 148 7.49 0.01 -43.43
C PHE A 148 6.73 0.83 -42.38
N THR A 149 5.45 1.09 -42.64
CA THR A 149 4.58 1.91 -41.78
C THR A 149 3.54 1.03 -41.10
N TYR A 150 3.56 0.94 -39.77
CA TYR A 150 2.67 0.08 -38.98
C TYR A 150 2.07 0.82 -37.78
N GLN A 151 0.86 0.42 -37.38
CA GLN A 151 0.19 0.91 -36.16
C GLN A 151 0.59 0.04 -34.97
N PHE A 152 1.02 0.67 -33.88
CA PHE A 152 1.47 -0.01 -32.67
C PHE A 152 0.75 0.53 -31.44
N CYS A 153 0.17 -0.38 -30.65
CA CYS A 153 -0.29 -0.09 -29.30
C CYS A 153 0.93 0.00 -28.38
N ILE A 154 1.19 1.18 -27.80
CA ILE A 154 2.52 1.53 -27.28
C ILE A 154 2.93 0.71 -26.04
N ASN A 155 3.62 -0.41 -26.29
CA ASN A 155 4.18 -1.28 -25.26
C ASN A 155 5.69 -1.07 -25.06
N ILE A 156 6.02 -0.12 -24.18
CA ILE A 156 6.87 -0.37 -23.01
C ILE A 156 8.03 -1.40 -23.22
N ASN A 157 9.14 -0.95 -23.82
CA ASN A 157 10.45 -1.61 -23.66
C ASN A 157 11.46 -0.76 -22.86
N PHE A 158 11.07 0.45 -22.46
CA PHE A 158 11.87 1.35 -21.62
C PHE A 158 11.38 1.39 -20.16
N SER A 159 10.08 1.17 -19.91
CA SER A 159 9.49 1.29 -18.55
C SER A 159 9.83 0.16 -17.58
N VAL A 160 9.83 -1.10 -18.02
CA VAL A 160 9.91 -2.23 -17.07
C VAL A 160 11.31 -2.39 -16.47
N ARG A 161 12.36 -2.05 -17.24
CA ARG A 161 13.74 -2.07 -16.74
C ARG A 161 13.90 -1.25 -15.45
N ILE A 162 13.12 -0.18 -15.39
CA ILE A 162 13.11 0.82 -14.33
C ILE A 162 12.02 0.53 -13.29
N PHE A 163 10.85 0.00 -13.68
CA PHE A 163 9.79 -0.34 -12.72
C PHE A 163 10.29 -1.31 -11.62
N VAL A 164 11.14 -2.27 -11.96
CA VAL A 164 11.74 -3.18 -10.95
C VAL A 164 12.90 -2.50 -10.19
N PHE A 165 13.66 -1.62 -10.85
CA PHE A 165 14.69 -0.79 -10.19
C PHE A 165 14.10 0.10 -9.09
N VAL A 166 13.00 0.77 -9.42
CA VAL A 166 12.20 1.62 -8.55
C VAL A 166 11.52 0.80 -7.43
N LEU A 167 10.98 -0.39 -7.74
CA LEU A 167 10.47 -1.31 -6.71
C LEU A 167 11.54 -1.82 -5.76
N SER A 168 12.83 -1.83 -6.14
CA SER A 168 13.93 -2.09 -5.22
C SER A 168 13.97 -1.00 -4.15
N LEU A 169 14.07 0.27 -4.55
CA LEU A 169 14.13 1.41 -3.64
C LEU A 169 12.89 1.52 -2.73
N VAL A 170 11.68 1.21 -3.22
CA VAL A 170 10.46 1.12 -2.39
C VAL A 170 10.55 0.04 -1.31
N LYS A 171 11.38 -1.00 -1.46
CA LYS A 171 11.68 -1.99 -0.40
C LYS A 171 12.73 -1.48 0.59
N PHE A 172 13.61 -0.54 0.22
CA PHE A 172 14.63 0.04 1.10
C PHE A 172 14.14 1.23 1.91
N ILE A 173 13.18 2.00 1.39
CA ILE A 173 12.35 2.88 2.22
C ILE A 173 11.59 1.98 3.22
N PRO A 174 11.71 2.19 4.54
CA PRO A 174 11.75 1.07 5.50
C PRO A 174 10.43 0.31 5.69
N PHE A 175 10.21 -0.70 4.84
CA PHE A 175 9.22 -1.77 4.97
C PHE A 175 9.70 -3.04 4.23
N ARG A 176 10.66 -3.79 4.83
CA ARG A 176 11.26 -4.96 4.17
C ARG A 176 10.50 -6.28 4.38
N LYS A 177 9.84 -6.69 3.28
CA LYS A 177 9.73 -8.03 2.66
C LYS A 177 9.08 -9.21 3.43
N ARG A 178 8.49 -10.10 2.60
CA ARG A 178 7.66 -11.28 2.94
C ARG A 178 8.46 -12.55 3.20
N ALA A 179 7.83 -13.51 3.88
CA ALA A 179 8.02 -14.95 3.60
C ALA A 179 6.85 -15.46 2.72
N VAL A 180 7.11 -16.48 1.90
CA VAL A 180 6.20 -17.00 0.85
C VAL A 180 5.52 -18.29 1.30
N GLU A 181 4.25 -18.48 0.93
CA GLU A 181 3.72 -19.81 0.59
C GLU A 181 2.60 -19.67 -0.46
N HIS A 182 2.83 -20.37 -1.59
CA HIS A 182 1.98 -20.85 -2.70
C HIS A 182 0.43 -20.66 -2.62
N LEU A 183 -0.33 -20.46 -3.72
CA LEU A 183 -0.24 -21.00 -5.09
C LEU A 183 -0.80 -20.02 -6.16
N THR A 184 -0.89 -20.46 -7.43
CA THR A 184 -0.78 -19.65 -8.68
C THR A 184 -2.05 -19.01 -9.31
N PRO A 185 -1.87 -18.03 -10.24
CA PRO A 185 -2.91 -17.28 -11.01
C PRO A 185 -3.16 -17.97 -12.41
N PRO A 186 -3.73 -17.39 -13.52
CA PRO A 186 -3.93 -15.97 -13.86
C PRO A 186 -5.20 -15.49 -14.64
N ASP A 187 -5.42 -14.17 -14.54
CA ASP A 187 -5.70 -13.16 -15.57
C ASP A 187 -6.64 -13.43 -16.77
N LYS A 188 -7.40 -12.39 -17.19
CA LYS A 188 -6.93 -11.48 -18.25
C LYS A 188 -7.75 -10.19 -18.48
N GLN A 189 -6.97 -9.10 -18.61
CA GLN A 189 -7.18 -7.87 -19.41
C GLN A 189 -8.19 -6.83 -18.85
N ASN A 190 -7.78 -5.57 -18.57
CA ASN A 190 -7.24 -4.47 -19.40
C ASN A 190 -8.37 -3.78 -20.23
N GLN A 191 -8.48 -2.45 -20.38
CA GLN A 191 -7.66 -1.31 -19.90
C GLN A 191 -8.46 0.04 -19.99
N LYS A 192 -8.09 1.03 -19.14
CA LYS A 192 -7.90 2.50 -19.39
C LYS A 192 -8.73 3.25 -20.47
N GLU A 193 -9.12 4.53 -20.32
CA GLU A 193 -8.54 5.56 -19.41
C GLU A 193 -9.54 6.50 -18.65
N TYR A 194 -9.76 7.76 -19.03
CA TYR A 194 -10.22 8.82 -18.09
C TYR A 194 -10.85 10.13 -18.65
N GLU A 195 -11.87 10.62 -17.93
CA GLU A 195 -12.23 12.03 -17.62
C GLU A 195 -12.54 12.12 -16.12
N VAL A 196 -12.54 13.33 -15.55
CA VAL A 196 -12.79 13.56 -14.12
C VAL A 196 -14.21 14.09 -13.93
N PRO A 197 -15.21 13.25 -13.57
CA PRO A 197 -16.52 13.75 -13.24
C PRO A 197 -16.41 14.43 -11.87
N TYR A 198 -16.83 15.68 -11.79
CA TYR A 198 -17.06 16.38 -10.54
C TYR A 198 -17.98 15.51 -9.67
N LEU A 199 -17.49 14.95 -8.56
CA LEU A 199 -18.32 14.08 -7.71
C LEU A 199 -19.43 14.92 -7.07
N ASP A 200 -20.63 14.79 -7.63
CA ASP A 200 -21.89 15.21 -7.04
C ASP A 200 -22.01 14.63 -5.61
N ASP A 201 -22.69 15.32 -4.70
CA ASP A 201 -22.71 15.00 -3.26
C ASP A 201 -23.16 13.54 -2.98
N ASP A 202 -24.00 13.00 -3.85
CA ASP A 202 -24.47 11.61 -3.87
C ASP A 202 -23.31 10.59 -3.97
N ALA A 203 -22.25 10.87 -4.73
CA ALA A 203 -21.15 9.93 -4.95
C ALA A 203 -20.23 9.77 -3.72
N TYR A 204 -20.03 10.86 -2.96
CA TYR A 204 -19.33 10.82 -1.67
C TYR A 204 -20.12 10.01 -0.64
N LEU A 205 -21.45 10.19 -0.60
CA LEU A 205 -22.35 9.43 0.26
C LEU A 205 -22.28 7.92 -0.01
N MET A 206 -22.19 7.51 -1.28
CA MET A 206 -22.14 6.09 -1.65
C MET A 206 -20.83 5.39 -1.29
N GLN A 207 -19.67 6.07 -1.32
CA GLN A 207 -18.42 5.48 -0.83
C GLN A 207 -18.46 5.23 0.69
N LYS A 208 -19.04 6.17 1.46
CA LYS A 208 -19.23 6.04 2.91
C LYS A 208 -20.15 4.85 3.26
N LEU A 209 -21.30 4.75 2.60
CA LEU A 209 -22.25 3.64 2.81
C LEU A 209 -21.68 2.28 2.39
N TRP A 210 -20.79 2.23 1.39
CA TRP A 210 -20.08 1.01 1.01
C TRP A 210 -19.12 0.54 2.11
N ALA A 211 -18.38 1.45 2.75
CA ALA A 211 -17.49 1.11 3.86
C ALA A 211 -18.26 0.56 5.08
N GLU A 212 -19.41 1.15 5.41
CA GLU A 212 -20.29 0.67 6.47
C GLU A 212 -20.86 -0.74 6.18
N LYS A 213 -21.22 -1.00 4.91
CA LYS A 213 -21.69 -2.30 4.41
C LYS A 213 -20.62 -3.40 4.52
N GLU A 214 -19.38 -3.11 4.14
CA GLU A 214 -18.28 -4.09 4.26
C GLU A 214 -17.89 -4.35 5.73
N HIS A 215 -17.93 -3.33 6.59
CA HIS A 215 -17.75 -3.51 8.03
C HIS A 215 -18.87 -4.37 8.66
N ALA A 216 -20.13 -4.21 8.21
CA ALA A 216 -21.23 -5.08 8.64
C ALA A 216 -20.99 -6.55 8.27
N LYS A 217 -20.65 -6.85 7.01
CA LYS A 217 -20.30 -8.22 6.55
C LYS A 217 -19.20 -8.86 7.40
N GLN A 218 -18.15 -8.10 7.74
CA GLN A 218 -17.02 -8.61 8.54
C GLN A 218 -17.46 -9.00 9.96
N ARG A 219 -18.35 -8.23 10.59
CA ARG A 219 -18.93 -8.60 11.89
C ARG A 219 -19.82 -9.84 11.79
N ASP A 220 -20.67 -9.91 10.77
CA ASP A 220 -21.56 -11.08 10.57
C ASP A 220 -20.75 -12.37 10.35
N ALA A 221 -19.67 -12.31 9.57
CA ALA A 221 -18.77 -13.44 9.37
C ALA A 221 -18.08 -13.89 10.68
N LEU A 222 -17.67 -12.94 11.52
CA LEU A 222 -17.03 -13.22 12.82
C LEU A 222 -18.01 -13.87 13.81
N ASP A 223 -19.23 -13.33 13.91
CA ASP A 223 -20.30 -13.90 14.73
C ASP A 223 -20.69 -15.31 14.26
N ASP A 224 -20.69 -15.54 12.95
CA ASP A 224 -20.97 -16.85 12.38
C ASP A 224 -19.83 -17.85 12.63
N GLU A 225 -18.57 -17.42 12.67
CA GLU A 225 -17.44 -18.25 13.08
C GLU A 225 -17.52 -18.63 14.58
N VAL A 226 -17.82 -17.66 15.45
CA VAL A 226 -18.07 -17.90 16.89
C VAL A 226 -19.24 -18.89 17.07
N ARG A 227 -20.28 -18.78 16.24
CA ARG A 227 -21.45 -19.68 16.22
C ARG A 227 -21.12 -21.08 15.68
N ARG A 228 -20.13 -21.23 14.79
CA ARG A 228 -19.59 -22.53 14.34
C ARG A 228 -18.74 -23.19 15.44
N ARG A 229 -17.84 -22.44 16.08
CA ARG A 229 -16.97 -22.92 17.18
C ARG A 229 -17.74 -23.41 18.42
N ARG A 230 -18.98 -22.92 18.63
CA ARG A 230 -19.84 -23.30 19.79
C ARG A 230 -20.74 -24.53 19.56
N ARG A 231 -20.62 -25.27 18.45
CA ARG A 231 -21.43 -26.48 18.19
C ARG A 231 -20.80 -27.73 18.80
N SER A 232 -21.62 -28.58 19.42
CA SER A 232 -21.19 -29.93 19.84
C SER A 232 -21.06 -30.89 18.64
N LYS A 233 -20.30 -31.99 18.81
CA LYS A 233 -20.12 -33.02 17.76
C LYS A 233 -21.45 -33.60 17.27
N ASP A 234 -22.43 -33.80 18.15
CA ASP A 234 -23.77 -34.26 17.75
C ASP A 234 -24.58 -33.19 16.98
N GLN A 235 -24.45 -31.91 17.33
CA GLN A 235 -25.09 -30.84 16.55
C GLN A 235 -24.51 -30.74 15.14
N VAL A 236 -23.22 -31.01 14.96
CA VAL A 236 -22.60 -31.13 13.63
C VAL A 236 -23.12 -32.38 12.91
N LYS A 237 -23.09 -33.55 13.56
CA LYS A 237 -23.53 -34.84 13.00
C LYS A 237 -24.99 -34.84 12.53
N TYR A 238 -25.88 -34.15 13.24
CA TYR A 238 -27.32 -34.09 12.93
C TYR A 238 -27.78 -32.72 12.39
N ARG A 239 -26.87 -31.86 11.94
CA ARG A 239 -27.14 -30.51 11.37
C ARG A 239 -28.11 -29.65 12.22
N ARG A 240 -27.94 -29.63 13.55
CA ARG A 240 -28.79 -28.85 14.49
C ARG A 240 -28.13 -27.52 14.87
N SER A 241 -28.94 -26.48 15.08
CA SER A 241 -28.47 -25.16 15.54
C SER A 241 -28.13 -25.11 17.04
N ALA A 242 -27.36 -24.10 17.44
CA ALA A 242 -27.06 -23.81 18.85
C ALA A 242 -28.18 -22.96 19.48
N ARG A 243 -28.53 -23.22 20.74
CA ARG A 243 -29.52 -22.42 21.49
C ARG A 243 -28.89 -21.16 22.06
N SER A 244 -29.59 -20.03 21.94
CA SER A 244 -29.35 -18.85 22.77
C SER A 244 -30.02 -19.02 24.13
N TYR A 245 -29.35 -18.60 25.20
CA TYR A 245 -29.88 -18.58 26.56
C TYR A 245 -29.54 -17.24 27.24
N ILE A 246 -30.27 -16.20 26.88
CA ILE A 246 -30.56 -15.06 27.76
C ILE A 246 -32.06 -14.81 27.60
N ASN A 247 -32.84 -15.36 28.53
CA ASN A 247 -34.30 -15.42 28.41
C ASN A 247 -35.03 -14.71 29.57
N ASP A 248 -34.31 -14.12 30.51
CA ASP A 248 -34.89 -13.44 31.68
C ASP A 248 -34.04 -12.23 32.14
N ILE A 249 -34.71 -11.11 32.41
CA ILE A 249 -34.13 -9.87 32.95
C ILE A 249 -33.63 -10.07 34.39
N ALA A 250 -34.12 -11.07 35.13
CA ALA A 250 -33.62 -11.42 36.45
C ALA A 250 -32.10 -11.72 36.46
N GLN A 251 -31.57 -12.31 35.37
CA GLN A 251 -30.15 -12.66 35.24
C GLN A 251 -29.23 -11.42 35.15
N LEU A 252 -29.76 -10.23 34.84
CA LEU A 252 -29.02 -8.97 34.91
C LEU A 252 -28.90 -8.41 36.34
N LYS A 253 -29.73 -8.85 37.30
CA LYS A 253 -29.69 -8.33 38.67
C LYS A 253 -28.50 -8.85 39.49
N GLU A 254 -27.95 -10.02 39.20
CA GLU A 254 -26.76 -10.52 39.90
C GLU A 254 -25.50 -9.67 39.62
N LEU A 255 -25.37 -9.13 38.41
CA LEU A 255 -24.32 -8.16 38.06
C LEU A 255 -24.38 -6.87 38.88
N SER A 256 -25.54 -6.49 39.43
CA SER A 256 -25.66 -5.30 40.29
C SER A 256 -25.08 -5.50 41.69
N ARG A 257 -25.04 -6.74 42.20
CA ARG A 257 -24.52 -7.07 43.53
C ARG A 257 -22.99 -7.09 43.60
N LEU A 258 -22.31 -7.10 42.44
CA LEU A 258 -20.85 -7.07 42.31
C LEU A 258 -20.23 -5.65 42.35
N ARG A 259 -20.94 -4.64 42.89
CA ARG A 259 -20.40 -3.27 43.10
C ARG A 259 -20.20 -2.83 44.57
N PRO A 260 -19.37 -3.50 45.41
CA PRO A 260 -19.04 -3.00 46.75
C PRO A 260 -18.07 -1.80 46.75
N THR A 261 -17.42 -1.51 45.63
CA THR A 261 -16.27 -0.60 45.55
C THR A 261 -16.63 0.87 45.65
N TRP A 262 -17.83 1.28 45.24
CA TRP A 262 -18.22 2.68 45.10
C TRP A 262 -18.35 3.42 46.46
N LYS A 263 -18.96 2.79 47.47
CA LYS A 263 -19.11 3.40 48.81
C LYS A 263 -17.78 3.49 49.58
N LYS A 264 -16.86 2.52 49.39
CA LYS A 264 -15.51 2.58 49.98
C LYS A 264 -14.62 3.65 49.33
N SER A 265 -14.85 4.00 48.06
CA SER A 265 -14.15 5.13 47.43
C SER A 265 -14.67 6.50 47.89
N GLU A 266 -15.97 6.68 48.12
CA GLU A 266 -16.52 7.94 48.67
C GLU A 266 -15.94 8.28 50.05
N GLN A 267 -15.83 7.30 50.95
CA GLN A 267 -15.22 7.51 52.27
C GLN A 267 -13.74 7.96 52.12
N LYS A 268 -12.96 7.26 51.29
CA LYS A 268 -11.54 7.58 51.02
C LYS A 268 -11.29 8.92 50.32
N LEU A 269 -12.31 9.51 49.70
CA LEU A 269 -12.22 10.83 49.08
C LEU A 269 -12.39 11.96 50.10
N LYS A 270 -13.09 11.73 51.21
CA LYS A 270 -13.32 12.75 52.25
C LYS A 270 -12.11 13.00 53.16
N ASP A 271 -11.23 12.01 53.31
CA ASP A 271 -10.04 12.11 54.18
C ASP A 271 -8.80 12.71 53.49
N ARG A 272 -8.87 13.06 52.20
CA ARG A 272 -7.73 13.60 51.45
C ARG A 272 -7.73 15.12 51.46
N LYS A 273 -6.70 15.73 52.06
CA LYS A 273 -6.37 17.14 51.83
C LYS A 273 -6.15 17.38 50.33
N ILE A 274 -6.63 18.51 49.83
CA ILE A 274 -6.41 18.94 48.44
C ILE A 274 -4.90 19.23 48.29
N PRO A 275 -4.18 18.63 47.32
CA PRO A 275 -2.75 18.89 47.13
C PRO A 275 -2.48 20.35 46.75
N GLU A 276 -1.33 20.88 47.18
CA GLU A 276 -0.90 22.23 46.80
C GLU A 276 -0.38 22.28 45.35
N LEU A 277 -0.34 23.48 44.77
CA LEU A 277 0.14 23.71 43.39
C LEU A 277 1.54 23.10 43.17
N ASN A 278 2.46 23.28 44.12
CA ASN A 278 3.82 22.75 44.05
C ASN A 278 3.85 21.22 43.97
N GLU A 279 2.92 20.50 44.62
CA GLU A 279 2.83 19.05 44.50
C GLU A 279 2.45 18.61 43.07
N PHE A 280 1.49 19.31 42.44
CA PHE A 280 1.10 19.04 41.07
C PHE A 280 2.25 19.34 40.10
N LEU A 281 2.96 20.46 40.28
CA LEU A 281 4.11 20.84 39.45
C LEU A 281 5.28 19.84 39.58
N LEU A 282 5.63 19.40 40.79
CA LEU A 282 6.66 18.37 41.01
C LEU A 282 6.29 17.03 40.40
N LYS A 283 5.00 16.65 40.44
CA LYS A 283 4.45 15.46 39.79
C LYS A 283 4.24 15.63 38.27
N ARG A 284 4.48 16.83 37.72
CA ARG A 284 4.19 17.22 36.32
C ARG A 284 2.72 17.02 35.90
N ASP A 285 1.80 17.03 36.86
CA ASP A 285 0.36 16.96 36.62
C ASP A 285 -0.18 18.38 36.36
N TYR A 286 0.16 18.91 35.19
CA TYR A 286 -0.22 20.26 34.77
C TYR A 286 -1.75 20.41 34.60
N ILE A 287 -2.48 19.32 34.30
CA ILE A 287 -3.94 19.32 34.18
C ILE A 287 -4.59 19.45 35.56
N GLY A 288 -4.07 18.73 36.56
CA GLY A 288 -4.44 18.90 37.97
C GLY A 288 -4.14 20.32 38.47
N ALA A 289 -2.95 20.83 38.18
CA ALA A 289 -2.55 22.20 38.51
C ALA A 289 -3.49 23.26 37.90
N MET A 290 -3.81 23.15 36.59
CA MET A 290 -4.78 24.05 35.93
C MET A 290 -6.15 23.99 36.60
N SER A 291 -6.62 22.80 36.96
CA SER A 291 -7.94 22.62 37.60
C SER A 291 -8.00 23.29 38.98
N LEU A 292 -6.91 23.17 39.76
CA LEU A 292 -6.76 23.86 41.05
C LEU A 292 -6.74 25.40 40.87
N LEU A 293 -5.93 25.91 39.94
CA LEU A 293 -5.79 27.34 39.66
C LEU A 293 -7.11 27.97 39.17
N GLN A 294 -7.85 27.27 38.29
CA GLN A 294 -9.17 27.72 37.83
C GLN A 294 -10.20 27.74 38.97
N PHE A 295 -10.14 26.80 39.91
CA PHE A 295 -11.00 26.81 41.09
C PHE A 295 -10.66 27.95 42.05
N GLN A 296 -9.37 28.20 42.31
CA GLN A 296 -8.91 29.32 43.13
C GLN A 296 -9.29 30.68 42.53
N SER A 297 -9.10 30.84 41.21
CA SER A 297 -9.49 32.04 40.47
C SER A 297 -11.00 32.32 40.54
N LYS A 298 -11.85 31.28 40.44
CA LYS A 298 -13.31 31.42 40.60
C LYS A 298 -13.75 31.82 42.01
N ASN A 299 -12.96 31.48 43.04
CA ASN A 299 -13.25 31.82 44.43
C ASN A 299 -12.68 33.18 44.87
N GLY A 300 -12.16 33.99 43.94
CA GLY A 300 -11.68 35.35 44.22
C GLY A 300 -10.24 35.46 44.72
N ASN A 301 -9.53 34.34 44.93
CA ASN A 301 -8.07 34.35 45.16
C ASN A 301 -7.34 34.51 43.83
N ILE A 302 -7.33 35.74 43.31
CA ILE A 302 -6.64 36.12 42.07
C ILE A 302 -5.38 36.89 42.46
N ASP A 303 -4.26 36.18 42.60
CA ASP A 303 -2.93 36.77 42.62
C ASP A 303 -2.46 37.08 41.18
N ASP A 304 -1.61 38.09 40.98
CA ASP A 304 -1.05 38.48 39.68
C ASP A 304 -0.29 37.32 39.00
N LEU A 305 0.29 36.41 39.80
CA LEU A 305 0.95 35.18 39.33
C LEU A 305 -0.02 34.06 38.92
N THR A 306 -1.32 34.15 39.24
CA THR A 306 -2.29 33.06 38.98
C THR A 306 -2.45 32.79 37.49
N ASP A 307 -2.63 33.83 36.67
CA ASP A 307 -2.72 33.69 35.21
C ASP A 307 -1.37 33.29 34.59
N LEU A 308 -0.24 33.71 35.19
CA LEU A 308 1.09 33.29 34.74
C LEU A 308 1.27 31.77 34.91
N TRP A 309 0.94 31.24 36.09
CA TRP A 309 0.96 29.80 36.36
C TRP A 309 -0.09 29.03 35.56
N LEU A 310 -1.26 29.61 35.31
CA LEU A 310 -2.30 28.99 34.49
C LEU A 310 -1.85 28.87 33.03
N GLY A 311 -1.24 29.92 32.47
CA GLY A 311 -0.64 29.92 31.14
C GLY A 311 0.54 28.95 31.05
N HIS A 312 1.41 28.92 32.07
CA HIS A 312 2.54 28.00 32.16
C HIS A 312 2.08 26.53 32.19
N CYS A 313 1.09 26.18 33.03
CA CYS A 313 0.54 24.83 33.08
C CYS A 313 -0.18 24.46 31.77
N ALA A 314 -0.92 25.39 31.16
CA ALA A 314 -1.54 25.16 29.85
C ALA A 314 -0.49 24.90 28.75
N PHE A 315 0.60 25.67 28.71
CA PHE A 315 1.70 25.46 27.79
C PHE A 315 2.37 24.08 27.99
N HIS A 316 2.68 23.71 29.23
CA HIS A 316 3.31 22.41 29.54
C HIS A 316 2.37 21.20 29.41
N ALA A 317 1.04 21.42 29.44
CA ALA A 317 0.04 20.42 29.07
C ALA A 317 -0.12 20.26 27.53
N GLY A 318 0.55 21.08 26.72
CA GLY A 318 0.38 21.10 25.25
C GLY A 318 -0.85 21.87 24.76
N GLU A 319 -1.55 22.57 25.66
CA GLU A 319 -2.80 23.29 25.42
C GLU A 319 -2.53 24.73 24.94
N TYR A 320 -1.67 24.88 23.93
CA TYR A 320 -1.16 26.18 23.45
C TYR A 320 -2.29 27.16 23.06
N ARG A 321 -3.36 26.67 22.44
CA ARG A 321 -4.55 27.47 22.08
C ARG A 321 -5.30 28.02 23.30
N LYS A 322 -5.21 27.38 24.46
CA LYS A 322 -5.77 27.88 25.74
C LYS A 322 -4.79 28.83 26.44
N ALA A 323 -3.48 28.60 26.30
CA ALA A 323 -2.45 29.44 26.90
C ALA A 323 -2.40 30.87 26.31
N ILE A 324 -2.54 31.02 24.98
CA ILE A 324 -2.52 32.32 24.28
C ILE A 324 -3.51 33.34 24.90
N PRO A 325 -4.83 33.10 24.97
CA PRO A 325 -5.77 34.06 25.55
C PRO A 325 -5.62 34.25 27.06
N ILE A 326 -4.91 33.37 27.77
CA ILE A 326 -4.54 33.61 29.17
C ILE A 326 -3.46 34.70 29.22
N TYR A 327 -2.39 34.54 28.44
CA TYR A 327 -1.30 35.50 28.35
C TYR A 327 -1.71 36.84 27.74
N GLU A 328 -2.56 36.86 26.71
CA GLU A 328 -3.04 38.12 26.11
C GLU A 328 -3.87 38.96 27.08
N ARG A 329 -4.65 38.33 27.98
CA ARG A 329 -5.33 39.05 29.07
C ARG A 329 -4.34 39.65 30.10
N MET A 330 -3.14 39.08 30.24
CA MET A 330 -2.11 39.66 31.12
C MET A 330 -1.49 40.92 30.53
N LEU A 331 -1.33 41.02 29.20
CA LEU A 331 -0.78 42.21 28.52
C LEU A 331 -1.58 43.50 28.79
N ILE A 332 -2.85 43.38 29.21
CA ILE A 332 -3.74 44.49 29.56
C ILE A 332 -3.47 45.01 30.99
N ARG A 333 -2.80 44.23 31.86
CA ARG A 333 -2.53 44.58 33.26
C ARG A 333 -1.27 45.44 33.41
N LYS A 334 -1.31 46.39 34.35
CA LYS A 334 -0.17 47.29 34.63
C LYS A 334 1.09 46.57 35.12
N ASN A 335 0.94 45.42 35.81
CA ASN A 335 2.04 44.60 36.33
C ASN A 335 2.38 43.39 35.42
N CYS A 336 2.24 43.53 34.10
CA CYS A 336 2.56 42.42 33.20
C CYS A 336 4.09 42.14 33.16
N PRO A 337 4.55 40.89 33.36
CA PRO A 337 5.94 40.52 33.09
C PRO A 337 6.31 40.79 31.62
N SER A 338 7.52 41.29 31.37
CA SER A 338 7.96 41.67 30.03
C SER A 338 8.00 40.49 29.05
N GLU A 339 8.24 39.30 29.58
CA GLU A 339 8.41 38.02 28.90
C GLU A 339 7.11 37.45 28.31
N VAL A 340 5.93 37.98 28.69
CA VAL A 340 4.63 37.44 28.26
C VAL A 340 4.49 37.43 26.73
N ASN A 341 5.01 38.44 26.03
CA ASN A 341 5.07 38.45 24.56
C ASN A 341 5.89 37.27 24.00
N VAL A 342 6.99 36.89 24.66
CA VAL A 342 7.83 35.74 24.26
C VAL A 342 7.10 34.42 24.57
N TYR A 343 6.35 34.32 25.66
CA TYR A 343 5.55 33.13 25.97
C TYR A 343 4.41 32.92 24.97
N ILE A 344 3.73 33.98 24.53
CA ILE A 344 2.74 33.93 23.44
C ILE A 344 3.42 33.48 22.13
N ALA A 345 4.59 34.05 21.81
CA ALA A 345 5.37 33.66 20.65
C ALA A 345 5.79 32.16 20.68
N CYS A 346 6.16 31.63 21.84
CA CYS A 346 6.39 30.20 22.03
C CYS A 346 5.12 29.37 21.73
N CYS A 347 3.94 29.80 22.20
CA CYS A 347 2.69 29.11 21.91
C CYS A 347 2.41 29.05 20.39
N PHE A 348 2.57 30.16 19.68
CA PHE A 348 2.41 30.21 18.22
C PHE A 348 3.45 29.33 17.49
N PHE A 349 4.70 29.31 17.95
CA PHE A 349 5.76 28.46 17.38
C PHE A 349 5.45 26.95 17.49
N PHE A 350 4.90 26.50 18.62
CA PHE A 350 4.46 25.11 18.79
C PHE A 350 3.16 24.79 18.04
N LEU A 351 2.34 25.79 17.70
CA LEU A 351 1.21 25.66 16.77
C LEU A 351 1.63 25.71 15.28
N GLY A 352 2.92 25.91 14.97
CA GLY A 352 3.43 26.05 13.60
C GLY A 352 3.23 27.43 12.96
N LEU A 353 2.56 28.34 13.65
CA LEU A 353 2.23 29.71 13.19
C LEU A 353 3.46 30.63 13.32
N CYS A 354 4.39 30.46 12.38
CA CYS A 354 5.73 31.04 12.46
C CYS A 354 5.78 32.56 12.22
N ALA A 355 4.85 33.12 11.44
CA ALA A 355 4.82 34.56 11.17
C ALA A 355 4.34 35.33 12.41
N GLU A 356 3.25 34.86 13.02
CA GLU A 356 2.67 35.36 14.27
C GLU A 356 3.68 35.21 15.42
N ALA A 357 4.32 34.04 15.52
CA ALA A 357 5.39 33.82 16.49
C ALA A 357 6.54 34.84 16.34
N LYS A 358 6.98 35.18 15.12
CA LYS A 358 8.02 36.21 14.91
C LYS A 358 7.55 37.58 15.38
N GLN A 359 6.31 37.99 15.04
CA GLN A 359 5.75 39.29 15.45
C GLN A 359 5.63 39.44 16.98
N TYR A 360 5.20 38.41 17.71
CA TYR A 360 5.15 38.47 19.18
C TYR A 360 6.55 38.36 19.80
N ALA A 361 7.47 37.59 19.21
CA ALA A 361 8.85 37.50 19.70
C ALA A 361 9.56 38.86 19.62
N GLU A 362 9.42 39.59 18.52
CA GLU A 362 10.04 40.91 18.30
C GLU A 362 9.49 42.00 19.23
N LYS A 363 8.25 41.85 19.74
CA LYS A 363 7.65 42.72 20.78
C LYS A 363 8.12 42.36 22.21
N GLY A 364 8.85 41.26 22.38
CA GLY A 364 9.38 40.81 23.67
C GLY A 364 10.72 41.46 24.04
N PRO A 365 11.16 41.35 25.31
CA PRO A 365 12.48 41.75 25.76
C PRO A 365 13.58 40.95 25.05
N LYS A 366 14.72 41.60 24.78
CA LYS A 366 15.92 40.94 24.24
C LYS A 366 16.58 40.08 25.31
N ASN A 367 16.22 38.79 25.34
CA ASN A 367 16.76 37.81 26.28
C ASN A 367 17.12 36.48 25.56
N ALA A 368 17.78 35.57 26.28
CA ALA A 368 18.24 34.29 25.71
C ALA A 368 17.09 33.36 25.25
N LEU A 369 15.87 33.49 25.80
CA LEU A 369 14.71 32.75 25.32
C LEU A 369 14.22 33.29 23.97
N GLN A 370 14.10 34.62 23.85
CA GLN A 370 13.75 35.28 22.59
C GLN A 370 14.78 34.97 21.49
N ASN A 371 16.08 35.05 21.78
CA ASN A 371 17.12 34.77 20.79
C ASN A 371 17.05 33.32 20.28
N ARG A 372 16.87 32.34 21.17
CA ARG A 372 16.66 30.93 20.77
C ARG A 372 15.38 30.73 19.94
N LEU A 373 14.29 31.40 20.30
CA LEU A 373 13.04 31.33 19.54
C LEU A 373 13.22 31.92 18.14
N LEU A 374 13.85 33.09 18.02
CA LEU A 374 14.17 33.75 16.75
C LEU A 374 15.15 32.92 15.90
N PHE A 375 16.10 32.22 16.51
CA PHE A 375 17.01 31.29 15.82
C PHE A 375 16.25 30.14 15.12
N HIS A 376 15.32 29.49 15.82
CA HIS A 376 14.48 28.43 15.24
C HIS A 376 13.46 28.97 14.22
N LEU A 377 12.87 30.15 14.48
CA LEU A 377 11.95 30.80 13.54
C LEU A 377 12.64 31.24 12.25
N ALA A 378 13.85 31.79 12.34
CA ALA A 378 14.63 32.21 11.17
C ALA A 378 14.89 31.04 10.22
N TYR A 379 15.20 29.86 10.75
CA TYR A 379 15.33 28.66 9.94
C TYR A 379 14.01 28.27 9.26
N ARG A 380 12.90 28.19 10.01
CA ARG A 380 11.57 27.85 9.46
C ARG A 380 11.08 28.84 8.40
N LEU A 381 11.41 30.11 8.55
CA LEU A 381 11.03 31.20 7.63
C LEU A 381 12.07 31.45 6.51
N LYS A 382 13.16 30.67 6.46
CA LYS A 382 14.29 30.83 5.50
C LYS A 382 14.94 32.23 5.54
N ASP A 383 14.97 32.86 6.71
CA ASP A 383 15.59 34.16 6.97
C ASP A 383 17.06 33.97 7.37
N GLU A 384 17.94 33.84 6.38
CA GLU A 384 19.37 33.57 6.60
C GLU A 384 20.08 34.66 7.42
N LYS A 385 19.66 35.92 7.25
CA LYS A 385 20.24 37.07 7.98
C LYS A 385 19.94 36.95 9.47
N GLN A 386 18.68 36.72 9.83
CA GLN A 386 18.27 36.51 11.22
C GLN A 386 18.88 35.23 11.79
N LEU A 387 19.05 34.18 10.97
CA LEU A 387 19.64 32.91 11.39
C LEU A 387 21.10 33.06 11.82
N VAL A 388 21.92 33.75 11.01
CA VAL A 388 23.34 34.03 11.33
C VAL A 388 23.46 34.91 12.57
N MET A 389 22.69 36.00 12.65
CA MET A 389 22.72 36.92 13.79
C MET A 389 22.25 36.25 15.10
N SER A 390 21.18 35.46 15.05
CA SER A 390 20.69 34.76 16.25
C SER A 390 21.67 33.67 16.70
N ARG A 391 22.40 33.05 15.76
CA ARG A 391 23.47 32.07 16.05
C ARG A 391 24.67 32.71 16.73
N SER A 392 25.13 33.89 16.30
CA SER A 392 26.27 34.59 16.94
C SER A 392 25.97 35.06 18.36
N ASN A 393 24.69 35.18 18.72
CA ASN A 393 24.25 35.59 20.06
C ASN A 393 24.07 34.40 21.03
N LEU A 394 24.25 33.15 20.59
CA LEU A 394 24.20 31.96 21.45
C LEU A 394 25.46 31.84 22.31
N GLN A 395 25.30 31.44 23.57
CA GLN A 395 26.41 31.26 24.52
C GLN A 395 26.69 29.76 24.78
N ASP A 396 27.72 29.42 25.57
CA ASP A 396 27.96 28.03 26.03
C ASP A 396 27.07 27.66 27.23
N THR A 397 25.88 28.26 27.32
CA THR A 397 24.84 27.84 28.29
C THR A 397 24.20 26.54 27.80
N VAL A 398 23.77 25.67 28.73
CA VAL A 398 23.17 24.39 28.34
C VAL A 398 21.91 24.60 27.52
N GLU A 399 21.12 25.60 27.88
CA GLU A 399 19.94 26.12 27.22
C GLU A 399 20.16 26.49 25.74
N ASP A 400 21.27 27.15 25.42
CA ASP A 400 21.64 27.56 24.06
C ASP A 400 22.26 26.41 23.27
N GLN A 401 23.14 25.62 23.90
CA GLN A 401 23.74 24.43 23.30
C GLN A 401 22.69 23.38 22.92
N LEU A 402 21.62 23.21 23.73
CA LEU A 402 20.49 22.34 23.37
C LEU A 402 19.68 22.87 22.17
N SER A 403 19.51 24.19 22.04
CA SER A 403 18.92 24.79 20.84
C SER A 403 19.80 24.61 19.60
N LEU A 404 21.12 24.71 19.75
CA LEU A 404 22.08 24.44 18.68
C LEU A 404 22.04 22.98 18.25
N ALA A 405 22.05 22.03 19.19
CA ALA A 405 21.94 20.60 18.92
C ALA A 405 20.60 20.24 18.23
N ALA A 406 19.48 20.84 18.66
CA ALA A 406 18.20 20.68 17.99
C ALA A 406 18.23 21.22 16.55
N MET A 407 18.92 22.34 16.29
CA MET A 407 19.11 22.86 14.94
C MET A 407 20.01 21.96 14.07
N HIS A 408 21.06 21.36 14.64
CA HIS A 408 21.85 20.34 13.96
C HIS A 408 20.99 19.11 13.60
N TYR A 409 20.20 18.59 14.53
CA TYR A 409 19.28 17.47 14.30
C TYR A 409 18.27 17.75 13.17
N ILE A 410 17.61 18.92 13.19
CA ILE A 410 16.64 19.30 12.14
C ILE A 410 17.30 19.40 10.76
N ARG A 411 18.56 19.87 10.70
CA ARG A 411 19.35 19.94 9.47
C ARG A 411 19.92 18.59 9.01
N SER A 412 19.64 17.49 9.71
CA SER A 412 20.26 16.16 9.51
C SER A 412 21.76 16.07 9.81
N HIS A 413 22.31 17.04 10.54
CA HIS A 413 23.67 17.06 11.08
C HIS A 413 23.71 16.29 12.41
N TYR A 414 23.43 14.97 12.37
CA TYR A 414 23.18 14.18 13.57
C TYR A 414 24.44 13.98 14.44
N GLN A 415 25.63 13.97 13.84
CA GLN A 415 26.88 13.76 14.57
C GLN A 415 27.21 14.96 15.47
N GLU A 416 27.10 16.18 14.96
CA GLU A 416 27.33 17.39 15.76
C GLU A 416 26.31 17.54 16.90
N ALA A 417 25.06 17.10 16.67
CA ALA A 417 24.06 17.03 17.75
C ALA A 417 24.46 16.00 18.83
N ILE A 418 24.96 14.82 18.44
CA ILE A 418 25.48 13.79 19.36
C ILE A 418 26.62 14.34 20.22
N ASP A 419 27.57 15.05 19.62
CA ASP A 419 28.75 15.56 20.30
C ASP A 419 28.37 16.61 21.37
N ILE A 420 27.42 17.50 21.06
CA ILE A 420 26.86 18.46 22.03
C ILE A 420 26.14 17.72 23.18
N TYR A 421 25.27 16.74 22.89
CA TYR A 421 24.56 16.00 23.93
C TYR A 421 25.52 15.21 24.84
N LYS A 422 26.59 14.62 24.28
CA LYS A 422 27.65 13.94 25.05
C LYS A 422 28.46 14.91 25.92
N LYS A 423 28.84 16.10 25.40
CA LYS A 423 29.50 17.17 26.18
C LYS A 423 28.65 17.55 27.41
N ILE A 424 27.34 17.72 27.22
CA ILE A 424 26.42 18.06 28.31
C ILE A 424 26.28 16.91 29.31
N LEU A 425 26.05 15.67 28.86
CA LEU A 425 25.90 14.51 29.78
C LEU A 425 27.16 14.21 30.61
N THR A 426 28.35 14.50 30.06
CA THR A 426 29.62 14.36 30.80
C THR A 426 29.68 15.28 32.02
N SER A 427 29.15 16.51 31.91
CA SER A 427 29.12 17.49 32.99
C SER A 427 27.87 17.41 33.88
N LYS A 428 26.70 17.07 33.32
CA LYS A 428 25.40 17.03 34.00
C LYS A 428 24.74 15.65 33.85
N LYS A 429 25.25 14.66 34.61
CA LYS A 429 24.78 13.26 34.57
C LYS A 429 23.29 13.08 34.92
N ASN A 430 22.69 14.04 35.63
CA ASN A 430 21.26 14.05 35.96
C ASN A 430 20.34 14.38 34.77
N PHE A 431 20.87 14.83 33.63
CA PHE A 431 20.08 15.17 32.42
C PHE A 431 19.72 13.92 31.61
N ILE A 432 19.17 12.89 32.27
CA ILE A 432 18.90 11.56 31.69
C ILE A 432 18.01 11.56 30.44
N ALA A 433 17.18 12.61 30.26
CA ALA A 433 16.36 12.79 29.06
C ALA A 433 17.19 12.99 27.77
N LEU A 434 18.44 13.45 27.87
CA LEU A 434 19.35 13.59 26.72
C LEU A 434 19.69 12.24 26.07
N ASN A 435 19.56 11.13 26.80
CA ASN A 435 19.70 9.80 26.24
C ASN A 435 18.60 9.50 25.18
N VAL A 436 17.40 10.08 25.31
CA VAL A 436 16.34 9.94 24.28
C VAL A 436 16.74 10.71 23.01
N TYR A 437 17.31 11.91 23.15
CA TYR A 437 17.77 12.70 22.00
C TYR A 437 19.00 12.09 21.32
N LEU A 438 19.95 11.53 22.08
CA LEU A 438 21.05 10.72 21.55
C LEU A 438 20.53 9.48 20.82
N SER A 439 19.59 8.75 21.42
CA SER A 439 18.94 7.59 20.81
C SER A 439 18.23 7.96 19.50
N LEU A 440 17.58 9.12 19.41
CA LEU A 440 16.99 9.64 18.17
C LEU A 440 18.05 9.93 17.10
N CYS A 441 19.19 10.53 17.46
CA CYS A 441 20.29 10.75 16.52
C CYS A 441 20.86 9.42 16.01
N TYR A 442 21.09 8.45 16.90
CA TYR A 442 21.56 7.11 16.53
C TYR A 442 20.56 6.35 15.67
N TYR A 443 19.25 6.47 15.93
CA TYR A 443 18.21 5.90 15.09
C TYR A 443 18.20 6.52 13.68
N LYS A 444 18.49 7.83 13.56
CA LYS A 444 18.58 8.53 12.26
C LYS A 444 19.87 8.26 11.50
N LEU A 445 20.93 7.80 12.18
CA LEU A 445 22.18 7.28 11.58
C LEU A 445 22.15 5.76 11.35
N ASP A 446 20.98 5.12 11.48
CA ASP A 446 20.77 3.68 11.39
C ASP A 446 21.57 2.81 12.38
N TYR A 447 22.16 3.41 13.42
CA TYR A 447 22.86 2.72 14.51
C TYR A 447 21.86 2.24 15.58
N TYR A 448 20.96 1.33 15.19
CA TYR A 448 19.81 0.93 16.00
C TYR A 448 20.15 0.22 17.30
N ASP A 449 21.18 -0.63 17.33
CA ASP A 449 21.60 -1.32 18.56
C ASP A 449 22.12 -0.32 19.60
N LEU A 450 23.00 0.60 19.19
CA LEU A 450 23.49 1.70 20.02
C LEU A 450 22.36 2.67 20.44
N SER A 451 21.39 2.89 19.55
CA SER A 451 20.16 3.64 19.86
C SER A 451 19.36 2.98 20.99
N LEU A 452 19.26 1.65 21.01
CA LEU A 452 18.60 0.89 22.08
C LEU A 452 19.38 0.92 23.40
N GLU A 453 20.69 0.69 23.36
CA GLU A 453 21.56 0.71 24.55
C GLU A 453 21.44 2.05 25.29
N VAL A 454 21.59 3.16 24.56
CA VAL A 454 21.49 4.51 25.14
C VAL A 454 20.09 4.80 25.66
N LEU A 455 19.04 4.37 24.94
CA LEU A 455 17.65 4.56 25.34
C LEU A 455 17.27 3.81 26.61
N GLN A 456 17.88 2.64 26.84
CA GLN A 456 17.59 1.80 27.99
C GLN A 456 17.95 2.47 29.33
N PHE A 457 19.01 3.30 29.37
CA PHE A 457 19.33 4.10 30.55
C PHE A 457 18.18 5.03 30.98
N TYR A 458 17.46 5.63 30.02
CA TYR A 458 16.32 6.48 30.33
C TYR A 458 15.07 5.67 30.69
N LEU A 459 14.84 4.53 30.02
CA LEU A 459 13.71 3.63 30.27
C LEU A 459 13.80 2.86 31.61
N ASN A 460 14.99 2.69 32.18
CA ASN A 460 15.15 2.16 33.54
C ASN A 460 14.50 3.08 34.59
N GLU A 461 14.67 4.40 34.43
CA GLU A 461 14.13 5.43 35.34
C GLU A 461 12.69 5.83 34.97
N ASN A 462 12.32 5.79 33.69
CA ASN A 462 11.03 6.27 33.16
C ASN A 462 10.36 5.17 32.29
N PRO A 463 9.97 4.03 32.89
CA PRO A 463 9.52 2.84 32.15
C PRO A 463 8.16 3.00 31.45
N ASP A 464 7.40 4.05 31.76
CA ASP A 464 6.10 4.39 31.18
C ASP A 464 6.16 5.49 30.10
N SER A 465 7.36 6.01 29.80
CA SER A 465 7.52 7.10 28.83
C SER A 465 7.13 6.68 27.41
N ALA A 466 6.01 7.23 26.93
CA ALA A 466 5.44 6.91 25.63
C ALA A 466 6.40 7.20 24.45
N ILE A 467 7.16 8.30 24.52
CA ILE A 467 8.13 8.68 23.49
C ILE A 467 9.26 7.64 23.41
N ALA A 468 9.80 7.24 24.56
CA ALA A 468 10.90 6.28 24.63
C ALA A 468 10.45 4.85 24.27
N ILE A 469 9.27 4.40 24.71
CA ILE A 469 8.72 3.10 24.26
C ILE A 469 8.45 3.12 22.76
N ASN A 470 7.93 4.21 22.20
CA ASN A 470 7.72 4.34 20.76
C ASN A 470 9.03 4.25 19.98
N LEU A 471 10.09 4.94 20.42
CA LEU A 471 11.42 4.86 19.80
C LEU A 471 12.04 3.47 19.93
N ARG A 472 11.83 2.77 21.06
CA ARG A 472 12.21 1.36 21.20
C ARG A 472 11.45 0.49 20.20
N ALA A 473 10.15 0.72 20.02
CA ALA A 473 9.35 0.01 19.02
C ALA A 473 9.89 0.23 17.59
N CYS A 474 10.24 1.47 17.22
CA CYS A 474 10.86 1.80 15.94
C CYS A 474 12.22 1.10 15.73
N ASN A 475 13.09 1.08 16.75
CA ASN A 475 14.35 0.33 16.70
C ASN A 475 14.12 -1.19 16.50
N HIS A 476 13.23 -1.79 17.31
CA HIS A 476 12.86 -3.21 17.15
C HIS A 476 12.22 -3.53 15.79
N TYR A 477 11.55 -2.54 15.16
CA TYR A 477 11.01 -2.68 13.82
C TYR A 477 12.12 -2.78 12.76
N LYS A 478 13.17 -1.95 12.88
CA LYS A 478 14.31 -1.93 11.98
C LYS A 478 15.23 -3.14 12.15
N LEU A 479 15.52 -3.54 13.40
CA LEU A 479 16.42 -4.66 13.72
C LEU A 479 15.78 -6.05 13.52
N TYR A 480 14.46 -6.16 13.73
CA TYR A 480 13.79 -7.46 13.76
C TYR A 480 12.60 -7.55 12.80
N ASN A 481 11.41 -7.03 13.18
CA ASN A 481 10.19 -7.08 12.36
C ASN A 481 9.01 -6.33 13.00
N GLY A 482 7.91 -6.20 12.25
CA GLY A 482 6.65 -5.61 12.72
C GLY A 482 6.03 -6.29 13.95
N LYS A 483 6.22 -7.61 14.14
CA LYS A 483 5.59 -8.34 15.26
C LYS A 483 6.28 -8.05 16.60
N THR A 484 7.60 -7.88 16.63
CA THR A 484 8.32 -7.48 17.84
C THR A 484 8.04 -6.02 18.19
N ALA A 485 8.06 -5.13 17.19
CA ALA A 485 7.72 -3.71 17.36
C ALA A 485 6.29 -3.49 17.88
N ALA A 486 5.31 -4.24 17.37
CA ALA A 486 3.93 -4.19 17.85
C ALA A 486 3.78 -4.64 19.32
N LYS A 487 4.57 -5.61 19.79
CA LYS A 487 4.60 -6.02 21.21
C LYS A 487 5.13 -4.91 22.13
N GLU A 488 6.06 -4.10 21.64
CA GLU A 488 6.55 -2.95 22.40
C GLU A 488 5.46 -1.87 22.55
N LEU A 489 4.72 -1.55 21.48
CA LEU A 489 3.59 -0.61 21.56
C LEU A 489 2.41 -1.12 22.42
N GLN A 490 2.21 -2.44 22.55
CA GLN A 490 1.18 -2.99 23.45
C GLN A 490 1.37 -2.57 24.91
N LYS A 491 2.61 -2.29 25.34
CA LYS A 491 2.90 -1.77 26.69
C LYS A 491 2.21 -0.42 26.96
N LEU A 492 1.99 0.37 25.91
CA LEU A 492 1.30 1.68 25.98
C LEU A 492 -0.23 1.58 25.94
N GLN A 493 -0.81 0.47 25.44
CA GLN A 493 -2.26 0.31 25.34
C GLN A 493 -2.96 0.20 26.72
N ASN A 494 -2.21 -0.19 27.76
CA ASN A 494 -2.69 -0.28 29.13
C ASN A 494 -2.40 0.98 29.97
N VAL A 495 -1.60 1.92 29.45
CA VAL A 495 -1.38 3.22 30.10
C VAL A 495 -2.67 4.03 29.95
N LYS A 496 -3.12 4.69 31.03
CA LYS A 496 -4.39 5.43 31.05
C LYS A 496 -4.44 6.45 29.91
N ALA A 497 -5.22 6.15 28.88
CA ALA A 497 -5.24 6.84 27.59
C ALA A 497 -5.90 8.25 27.61
N SER A 498 -5.88 8.93 28.76
CA SER A 498 -6.57 10.19 29.01
C SER A 498 -5.70 11.44 28.84
N SER A 499 -4.37 11.32 28.84
CA SER A 499 -3.50 12.49 29.08
C SER A 499 -3.00 13.20 27.82
N PHE A 500 -2.77 12.51 26.68
CA PHE A 500 -2.22 13.13 25.47
C PHE A 500 -2.76 12.48 24.18
N MET A 501 -3.54 13.24 23.40
CA MET A 501 -4.12 12.78 22.12
C MET A 501 -3.03 12.41 21.10
N PHE A 502 -1.97 13.23 21.03
CA PHE A 502 -0.76 13.00 20.22
C PHE A 502 -0.16 11.59 20.37
N VAL A 503 -0.12 11.04 21.59
CA VAL A 503 0.44 9.70 21.85
C VAL A 503 -0.42 8.60 21.23
N LYS A 504 -1.75 8.76 21.27
CA LYS A 504 -2.69 7.82 20.65
C LYS A 504 -2.53 7.82 19.12
N ASP A 505 -2.38 9.01 18.53
CA ASP A 505 -2.24 9.17 17.09
C ASP A 505 -0.90 8.59 16.59
N LEU A 506 0.19 8.83 17.32
CA LEU A 506 1.51 8.25 17.08
C LEU A 506 1.51 6.71 17.17
N ILE A 507 0.89 6.14 18.21
CA ILE A 507 0.73 4.69 18.37
C ILE A 507 -0.09 4.10 17.21
N SER A 508 -1.16 4.80 16.79
CA SER A 508 -2.04 4.35 15.70
C SER A 508 -1.29 4.32 14.37
N HIS A 509 -0.57 5.40 14.03
CA HIS A 509 0.32 5.48 12.89
C HIS A 509 1.34 4.32 12.89
N ASN A 510 2.11 4.18 13.97
CA ASN A 510 3.17 3.17 14.03
C ASN A 510 2.63 1.73 14.08
N THR A 511 1.41 1.50 14.57
CA THR A 511 0.76 0.18 14.50
C THR A 511 0.41 -0.21 13.07
N VAL A 512 0.01 0.75 12.22
CA VAL A 512 -0.28 0.51 10.80
C VAL A 512 1.01 0.30 10.00
N VAL A 513 2.04 1.11 10.28
CA VAL A 513 3.42 0.90 9.81
C VAL A 513 3.85 -0.54 10.11
N PHE A 514 3.88 -0.97 11.37
CA PHE A 514 4.34 -2.31 11.76
C PHE A 514 3.47 -3.48 11.26
N ARG A 515 2.39 -3.21 10.53
CA ARG A 515 1.50 -4.17 9.86
C ARG A 515 1.46 -4.00 8.33
N ASP A 516 2.55 -3.47 7.75
CA ASP A 516 2.73 -3.28 6.30
C ASP A 516 1.61 -2.45 5.63
N GLY A 517 1.07 -1.46 6.35
CA GLY A 517 0.01 -0.59 5.84
C GLY A 517 -1.40 -1.19 5.95
N ASN A 518 -1.60 -2.28 6.68
CA ASN A 518 -2.94 -2.76 6.99
C ASN A 518 -3.70 -1.69 7.80
N ALA A 519 -4.88 -1.28 7.31
CA ALA A 519 -5.67 -0.11 7.73
C ALA A 519 -5.05 1.28 7.42
N ALA A 520 -4.09 1.39 6.49
CA ALA A 520 -3.50 2.68 6.06
C ALA A 520 -4.54 3.74 5.67
N LEU A 521 -5.54 3.39 4.85
CA LEU A 521 -6.58 4.33 4.42
C LEU A 521 -7.51 4.81 5.55
N GLN A 522 -7.57 4.09 6.68
CA GLN A 522 -8.36 4.50 7.84
C GLN A 522 -7.56 5.43 8.76
N VAL A 523 -6.24 5.26 8.84
CA VAL A 523 -5.39 5.87 9.88
C VAL A 523 -4.51 6.99 9.33
N PHE A 524 -3.94 6.85 8.13
CA PHE A 524 -3.01 7.87 7.61
C PHE A 524 -3.71 9.16 7.16
N PRO A 525 -4.84 9.17 6.42
CA PRO A 525 -5.47 10.41 5.97
C PRO A 525 -5.74 11.47 7.05
N PRO A 526 -6.33 11.16 8.22
CA PRO A 526 -6.52 12.17 9.28
C PRO A 526 -5.23 12.60 9.99
N LEU A 527 -4.09 11.93 9.71
CA LEU A 527 -2.80 12.21 10.31
C LEU A 527 -1.81 12.91 9.36
N ILE A 528 -2.19 13.13 8.09
CA ILE A 528 -1.34 13.72 7.04
C ILE A 528 -0.76 15.10 7.46
N ASP A 529 -1.58 15.93 8.09
CA ASP A 529 -1.19 17.28 8.53
C ASP A 529 -0.62 17.31 9.96
N ILE A 530 -0.55 16.15 10.63
CA ILE A 530 -0.04 15.97 11.99
C ILE A 530 1.37 15.37 11.97
N PHE A 531 1.59 14.35 11.14
CA PHE A 531 2.88 13.68 10.97
C PHE A 531 3.30 13.69 9.49
N PRO A 532 4.47 14.26 9.13
CA PRO A 532 4.93 14.19 7.74
C PRO A 532 5.13 12.73 7.30
N GLU A 533 5.57 11.85 8.19
CA GLU A 533 5.68 10.41 7.91
C GLU A 533 4.34 9.76 7.51
N ALA A 534 3.18 10.24 7.97
CA ALA A 534 1.89 9.68 7.57
C ALA A 534 1.61 9.91 6.08
N LYS A 535 1.95 11.10 5.55
CA LYS A 535 1.87 11.42 4.12
C LYS A 535 2.81 10.52 3.31
N LEU A 536 4.06 10.38 3.75
CA LEU A 536 5.07 9.55 3.06
C LEU A 536 4.69 8.06 3.07
N ASN A 537 4.20 7.54 4.20
CA ASN A 537 3.76 6.14 4.33
C ASN A 537 2.50 5.84 3.50
N LEU A 538 1.59 6.81 3.34
CA LEU A 538 0.45 6.68 2.44
C LEU A 538 0.86 6.67 0.96
N ILE A 539 1.85 7.49 0.57
CA ILE A 539 2.44 7.45 -0.77
C ILE A 539 3.07 6.06 -1.04
N ILE A 540 3.87 5.52 -0.11
CA ILE A 540 4.43 4.17 -0.21
C ILE A 540 3.34 3.10 -0.36
N PHE A 541 2.24 3.22 0.41
CA PHE A 541 1.11 2.29 0.35
C PHE A 541 0.45 2.28 -1.04
N TYR A 542 0.17 3.45 -1.61
CA TYR A 542 -0.39 3.57 -2.96
C TYR A 542 0.58 3.03 -4.03
N LEU A 543 1.87 3.39 -3.97
CA LEU A 543 2.88 2.90 -4.91
C LEU A 543 3.00 1.37 -4.88
N LYS A 544 2.96 0.74 -3.70
CA LYS A 544 2.99 -0.73 -3.55
C LYS A 544 1.77 -1.43 -4.15
N ARG A 545 0.65 -0.72 -4.34
CA ARG A 545 -0.59 -1.24 -4.94
C ARG A 545 -0.74 -0.90 -6.43
N GLY A 546 0.17 -0.09 -6.99
CA GLY A 546 0.07 0.41 -8.37
C GLY A 546 -0.87 1.60 -8.52
N GLU A 547 -1.35 2.18 -7.43
CA GLU A 547 -2.25 3.36 -7.39
C GLU A 547 -1.43 4.67 -7.57
N VAL A 548 -0.69 4.74 -8.70
CA VAL A 548 0.37 5.75 -8.93
C VAL A 548 -0.17 7.18 -8.97
N GLU A 549 -1.40 7.41 -9.42
CA GLU A 549 -1.98 8.76 -9.49
C GLU A 549 -2.37 9.29 -8.11
N ALA A 550 -2.86 8.44 -7.20
CA ALA A 550 -3.09 8.80 -5.81
C ALA A 550 -1.77 9.14 -5.10
N ALA A 551 -0.69 8.41 -5.40
CA ALA A 551 0.66 8.76 -4.97
C ALA A 551 1.15 10.08 -5.57
N LEU A 552 0.87 10.35 -6.85
CA LEU A 552 1.27 11.57 -7.55
C LEU A 552 0.63 12.83 -6.94
N ASN A 553 -0.68 12.77 -6.66
CA ASN A 553 -1.43 13.88 -6.07
C ASN A 553 -0.95 14.22 -4.65
N LEU A 554 -0.38 13.27 -3.92
CA LEU A 554 0.19 13.51 -2.59
C LEU A 554 1.64 14.02 -2.62
N ILE A 555 2.42 13.68 -3.65
CA ILE A 555 3.85 14.04 -3.76
C ILE A 555 4.09 15.32 -4.58
N SER A 556 3.13 15.76 -5.40
CA SER A 556 3.18 17.04 -6.14
C SER A 556 3.42 18.21 -5.19
N ASP A 557 2.66 18.22 -4.11
CA ASP A 557 2.54 19.31 -3.13
C ASP A 557 3.69 19.30 -2.10
N ILE A 558 4.48 18.22 -2.06
CA ILE A 558 5.67 18.13 -1.20
C ILE A 558 6.82 18.85 -1.89
N ASN A 559 7.39 19.83 -1.18
CA ASN A 559 8.69 20.43 -1.49
C ASN A 559 9.78 19.72 -0.67
N PRO A 560 10.48 18.71 -1.23
CA PRO A 560 11.31 17.81 -0.43
C PRO A 560 12.44 18.56 0.30
N GLN A 561 12.64 18.25 1.58
CA GLN A 561 13.77 18.70 2.39
C GLN A 561 14.68 17.54 2.80
N HIS A 562 14.14 16.31 2.86
CA HIS A 562 14.88 15.12 3.28
C HIS A 562 15.13 14.14 2.11
N PRO A 563 16.23 13.35 2.13
CA PRO A 563 16.52 12.38 1.06
C PRO A 563 15.40 11.38 0.80
N THR A 564 14.68 10.93 1.84
CA THR A 564 13.53 10.03 1.69
C THR A 564 12.37 10.65 0.90
N GLU A 565 12.15 11.95 1.03
CA GLU A 565 11.11 12.69 0.30
C GLU A 565 11.51 12.90 -1.15
N HIS A 566 12.77 13.27 -1.41
CA HIS A 566 13.33 13.30 -2.76
C HIS A 566 13.25 11.92 -3.42
N LEU A 567 13.58 10.85 -2.69
CA LEU A 567 13.52 9.49 -3.20
C LEU A 567 12.09 9.06 -3.54
N LEU A 568 11.10 9.37 -2.71
CA LEU A 568 9.68 9.13 -3.01
C LEU A 568 9.19 9.95 -4.20
N LYS A 569 9.64 11.20 -4.35
CA LYS A 569 9.34 12.03 -5.52
C LYS A 569 9.97 11.44 -6.77
N ALA A 570 11.24 11.05 -6.71
CA ALA A 570 11.95 10.38 -7.80
C ALA A 570 11.23 9.11 -8.24
N ILE A 571 10.93 8.20 -7.30
CA ILE A 571 10.18 6.95 -7.51
C ILE A 571 8.83 7.20 -8.18
N THR A 572 8.02 8.14 -7.65
CA THR A 572 6.66 8.39 -8.15
C THR A 572 6.68 9.03 -9.54
N TYR A 573 7.51 10.05 -9.73
CA TYR A 573 7.70 10.70 -11.03
C TYR A 573 8.27 9.72 -12.07
N CYS A 574 9.11 8.79 -11.64
CA CYS A 574 9.65 7.74 -12.51
C CYS A 574 8.53 6.84 -13.04
N ILE A 575 7.67 6.29 -12.17
CA ILE A 575 6.59 5.38 -12.62
C ILE A 575 5.57 6.13 -13.50
N ILE A 576 5.13 7.34 -13.11
CA ILE A 576 4.17 8.09 -13.93
C ILE A 576 4.79 8.57 -15.25
N SER A 577 6.10 8.86 -15.30
CA SER A 577 6.78 9.23 -16.55
C SER A 577 6.60 8.18 -17.63
N TYR A 578 6.55 6.91 -17.24
CA TYR A 578 6.36 5.80 -18.15
C TYR A 578 4.90 5.52 -18.48
N GLN A 579 4.00 5.59 -17.50
CA GLN A 579 2.57 5.44 -17.72
C GLN A 579 2.03 6.51 -18.69
N LYS A 580 2.48 7.76 -18.54
CA LYS A 580 2.08 8.92 -19.38
C LYS A 580 3.10 9.25 -20.49
N LYS A 581 4.18 8.46 -20.65
CA LYS A 581 5.29 8.67 -21.62
C LYS A 581 5.88 10.10 -21.60
N SER A 582 5.85 10.75 -20.44
CA SER A 582 6.29 12.14 -20.25
C SER A 582 7.79 12.20 -19.99
N LYS A 583 8.56 12.67 -20.98
CA LYS A 583 10.01 12.91 -20.81
C LYS A 583 10.30 13.91 -19.69
N LYS A 584 9.45 14.93 -19.50
CA LYS A 584 9.58 15.91 -18.40
C LYS A 584 9.53 15.24 -17.02
N HIS A 585 8.61 14.28 -16.83
CA HIS A 585 8.54 13.54 -15.55
C HIS A 585 9.76 12.63 -15.35
N LEU A 586 10.33 12.10 -16.43
CA LEU A 586 11.55 11.29 -16.38
C LEU A 586 12.77 12.12 -15.96
N GLU A 587 12.89 13.34 -16.50
CA GLU A 587 13.93 14.32 -16.13
C GLU A 587 13.83 14.73 -14.65
N VAL A 588 12.60 15.00 -14.15
CA VAL A 588 12.36 15.26 -12.71
C VAL A 588 12.73 14.06 -11.83
N ALA A 589 12.43 12.84 -12.28
CA ALA A 589 12.78 11.63 -11.55
C ALA A 589 14.30 11.43 -11.44
N GLN A 590 15.00 11.59 -12.56
CA GLN A 590 16.46 11.51 -12.65
C GLN A 590 17.13 12.52 -11.72
N GLU A 591 16.68 13.78 -11.74
CA GLU A 591 17.26 14.84 -10.92
C GLU A 591 17.09 14.56 -9.42
N HIS A 592 15.90 14.11 -8.98
CA HIS A 592 15.71 13.77 -7.58
C HIS A 592 16.48 12.52 -7.13
N PHE A 593 16.69 11.53 -8.01
CA PHE A 593 17.62 10.42 -7.73
C PHE A 593 19.08 10.90 -7.61
N ARG A 594 19.49 11.84 -8.46
CA ARG A 594 20.82 12.46 -8.42
C ARG A 594 21.05 13.22 -7.12
N ILE A 595 20.11 14.08 -6.71
CA ILE A 595 20.15 14.83 -5.44
C ILE A 595 20.34 13.90 -4.23
N VAL A 596 19.66 12.74 -4.19
CA VAL A 596 19.82 11.76 -3.11
C VAL A 596 21.21 11.12 -3.14
N GLY A 597 21.70 10.73 -4.32
CA GLY A 597 23.00 10.10 -4.48
C GLY A 597 24.20 11.05 -4.27
N GLU A 598 24.03 12.36 -4.51
CA GLU A 598 25.02 13.41 -4.22
C GLU A 598 24.94 13.93 -2.78
N SER A 599 23.92 13.55 -2.02
CA SER A 599 23.71 14.07 -0.65
C SER A 599 24.79 13.57 0.30
N PRO A 600 25.52 14.43 1.04
CA PRO A 600 26.54 14.00 2.00
C PRO A 600 26.04 13.09 3.13
N ALA A 601 24.72 13.03 3.36
CA ALA A 601 24.10 12.15 4.35
C ALA A 601 23.84 10.73 3.81
N GLU A 602 23.79 10.54 2.49
CA GLU A 602 23.34 9.28 1.85
C GLU A 602 24.31 8.73 0.80
N CYS A 603 25.23 9.54 0.25
CA CYS A 603 26.09 9.16 -0.87
C CYS A 603 26.90 7.87 -0.64
N ASP A 604 27.31 7.62 0.59
CA ASP A 604 28.02 6.40 0.98
C ASP A 604 27.12 5.25 1.46
N THR A 605 25.82 5.49 1.66
CA THR A 605 24.86 4.45 2.07
C THR A 605 24.46 3.57 0.89
N ILE A 606 23.89 2.39 1.19
CA ILE A 606 23.28 1.53 0.17
C ILE A 606 22.16 2.27 -0.57
N VAL A 607 21.41 3.15 0.11
CA VAL A 607 20.28 3.88 -0.47
C VAL A 607 20.76 4.96 -1.44
N GLY A 608 21.75 5.78 -1.06
CA GLY A 608 22.30 6.80 -1.98
C GLY A 608 23.02 6.17 -3.17
N ARG A 609 23.76 5.08 -2.98
CA ARG A 609 24.40 4.33 -4.07
C ARG A 609 23.37 3.73 -5.04
N GLN A 610 22.24 3.21 -4.54
CA GLN A 610 21.13 2.77 -5.39
C GLN A 610 20.37 3.93 -6.06
N ALA A 611 20.22 5.08 -5.40
CA ALA A 611 19.62 6.27 -6.00
C ALA A 611 20.49 6.79 -7.15
N MET A 612 21.81 6.90 -6.95
CA MET A 612 22.73 7.30 -8.01
C MET A 612 22.74 6.29 -9.18
N ALA A 613 22.77 4.98 -8.86
CA ALA A 613 22.60 3.93 -9.87
C ALA A 613 21.27 4.09 -10.65
N SER A 614 20.18 4.49 -9.99
CA SER A 614 18.89 4.77 -10.65
C SER A 614 19.00 5.93 -11.63
N SER A 615 19.65 7.04 -11.24
CA SER A 615 19.85 8.22 -12.11
C SER A 615 20.62 7.86 -13.39
N TYR A 616 21.72 7.12 -13.28
CA TYR A 616 22.47 6.64 -14.44
C TYR A 616 21.69 5.63 -15.27
N PHE A 617 20.86 4.79 -14.64
CA PHE A 617 20.00 3.83 -15.34
C PHE A 617 18.96 4.54 -16.21
N LEU A 618 18.31 5.59 -15.69
CA LEU A 618 17.37 6.44 -16.45
C LEU A 618 18.07 7.14 -17.64
N SER A 619 19.37 7.39 -17.51
CA SER A 619 20.23 8.01 -18.52
C SER A 619 20.82 7.02 -19.55
N ASN A 620 20.52 5.71 -19.44
CA ASN A 620 21.18 4.63 -20.20
C ASN A 620 22.70 4.52 -20.03
N GLN A 621 23.28 5.08 -18.97
CA GLN A 621 24.73 5.02 -18.72
C GLN A 621 25.08 3.78 -17.90
N PHE A 622 24.91 2.60 -18.49
CA PHE A 622 24.96 1.32 -17.78
C PHE A 622 26.33 1.01 -17.15
N ASP A 623 27.43 1.48 -17.75
CA ASP A 623 28.76 1.33 -17.15
C ASP A 623 28.87 2.09 -15.82
N ASN A 624 28.32 3.29 -15.75
CA ASN A 624 28.21 4.07 -14.50
C ASN A 624 27.28 3.37 -13.49
N VAL A 625 26.16 2.77 -13.93
CA VAL A 625 25.29 1.95 -13.06
C VAL A 625 26.09 0.83 -12.40
N LEU A 626 26.95 0.13 -13.17
CA LEU A 626 27.75 -0.99 -12.67
C LEU A 626 28.78 -0.55 -11.62
N VAL A 627 29.36 0.65 -11.72
CA VAL A 627 30.25 1.20 -10.68
C VAL A 627 29.54 1.24 -9.32
N TYR A 628 28.33 1.82 -9.26
CA TYR A 628 27.58 1.93 -8.02
C TYR A 628 27.04 0.57 -7.54
N LEU A 629 26.46 -0.25 -8.42
CA LEU A 629 25.92 -1.56 -8.03
C LEU A 629 27.01 -2.53 -7.57
N ASN A 630 28.18 -2.57 -8.22
CA ASN A 630 29.29 -3.40 -7.77
C ASN A 630 29.80 -2.99 -6.38
N SER A 631 29.82 -1.69 -6.06
CA SER A 631 30.24 -1.20 -4.73
C SER A 631 29.36 -1.67 -3.56
N ILE A 632 28.13 -2.15 -3.85
CA ILE A 632 27.18 -2.66 -2.84
C ILE A 632 26.82 -4.15 -3.03
N LYS A 633 27.45 -4.84 -3.98
CA LYS A 633 27.12 -6.22 -4.40
C LYS A 633 27.23 -7.24 -3.27
N THR A 634 28.23 -7.10 -2.41
CA THR A 634 28.46 -7.98 -1.26
C THR A 634 27.33 -7.94 -0.23
N TYR A 635 26.78 -6.75 0.04
CA TYR A 635 25.68 -6.57 1.01
C TYR A 635 24.32 -7.04 0.50
N LEU A 636 24.16 -7.20 -0.82
CA LEU A 636 22.88 -7.43 -1.48
C LEU A 636 22.83 -8.70 -2.35
N HIS A 637 23.79 -9.60 -2.20
CA HIS A 637 23.91 -10.82 -3.02
C HIS A 637 22.67 -11.73 -2.97
N ASP A 638 21.90 -11.71 -1.87
CA ASP A 638 20.65 -12.46 -1.71
C ASP A 638 19.38 -11.68 -2.15
N ASP A 639 19.46 -10.40 -2.53
CA ASP A 639 18.26 -9.67 -2.94
C ASP A 639 17.96 -9.85 -4.43
N ASP A 640 16.90 -10.60 -4.72
CA ASP A 640 16.32 -10.81 -6.05
C ASP A 640 16.20 -9.55 -6.92
N THR A 641 15.85 -8.42 -6.31
CA THR A 641 15.66 -7.15 -7.02
C THR A 641 17.01 -6.59 -7.44
N PHE A 642 18.00 -6.63 -6.55
CA PHE A 642 19.38 -6.25 -6.85
C PHE A 642 19.97 -7.15 -7.95
N ASN A 643 19.86 -8.47 -7.80
CA ASN A 643 20.36 -9.47 -8.76
C ASN A 643 19.73 -9.30 -10.17
N PHE A 644 18.43 -9.00 -10.23
CA PHE A 644 17.78 -8.65 -11.49
C PHE A 644 18.27 -7.33 -12.08
N ASN A 645 18.42 -6.29 -11.26
CA ASN A 645 18.84 -4.95 -11.71
C ASN A 645 20.28 -4.96 -12.23
N ILE A 646 21.22 -5.61 -11.52
CA ILE A 646 22.61 -5.74 -11.98
C ILE A 646 22.70 -6.62 -13.23
N GLY A 647 21.93 -7.71 -13.32
CA GLY A 647 21.85 -8.55 -14.52
C GLY A 647 21.40 -7.77 -15.76
N GLN A 648 20.41 -6.87 -15.62
CA GLN A 648 19.99 -5.99 -16.72
C GLN A 648 21.08 -4.99 -17.14
N ALA A 649 21.80 -4.40 -16.19
CA ALA A 649 22.89 -3.48 -16.48
C ALA A 649 24.06 -4.20 -17.17
N LEU A 650 24.43 -5.39 -16.69
CA LEU A 650 25.45 -6.25 -17.28
C LEU A 650 25.12 -6.63 -18.73
N LEU A 651 23.86 -6.99 -19.05
CA LEU A 651 23.44 -7.23 -20.44
C LEU A 651 23.55 -5.98 -21.33
N ALA A 652 23.27 -4.81 -20.78
CA ALA A 652 23.32 -3.56 -21.53
C ALA A 652 24.77 -3.10 -21.81
N SER A 653 25.71 -3.39 -20.91
CA SER A 653 27.15 -3.21 -21.11
C SER A 653 27.85 -4.38 -21.83
N GLY A 654 27.11 -5.42 -22.25
CA GLY A 654 27.65 -6.57 -23.01
C GLY A 654 28.29 -7.69 -22.17
N ASN A 655 28.27 -7.61 -20.85
CA ASN A 655 28.81 -8.61 -19.92
C ASN A 655 27.82 -9.78 -19.69
N SER A 656 27.48 -10.49 -20.77
CA SER A 656 26.41 -11.50 -20.80
C SER A 656 26.64 -12.72 -19.89
N ALA A 657 27.90 -13.10 -19.63
CA ALA A 657 28.24 -14.21 -18.74
C ALA A 657 27.91 -13.90 -17.26
N GLU A 658 28.35 -12.74 -16.75
CA GLU A 658 27.99 -12.30 -15.40
C GLU A 658 26.50 -11.98 -15.27
N ALA A 659 25.87 -11.51 -16.36
CA ALA A 659 24.43 -11.26 -16.37
C ALA A 659 23.62 -12.56 -16.20
N GLU A 660 23.97 -13.64 -16.92
CA GLU A 660 23.33 -14.94 -16.75
C GLU A 660 23.45 -15.42 -15.30
N ALA A 661 24.66 -15.40 -14.73
CA ALA A 661 24.91 -15.78 -13.35
C ALA A 661 24.05 -14.96 -12.36
N SER A 662 24.00 -13.64 -12.54
CA SER A 662 23.21 -12.74 -11.67
C SER A 662 21.70 -12.97 -11.82
N LEU A 663 21.20 -13.19 -13.03
CA LEU A 663 19.78 -13.44 -13.28
C LEU A 663 19.31 -14.80 -12.72
N LEU A 664 20.20 -15.81 -12.71
CA LEU A 664 19.91 -17.13 -12.14
C LEU A 664 19.81 -17.14 -10.61
N LEU A 665 20.46 -16.19 -9.91
CA LEU A 665 20.32 -16.01 -8.46
C LEU A 665 18.93 -15.51 -8.03
N VAL A 666 18.14 -14.94 -8.94
CA VAL A 666 16.79 -14.45 -8.64
C VAL A 666 15.85 -15.62 -8.38
N VAL A 667 15.31 -15.74 -7.16
CA VAL A 667 14.38 -16.79 -6.72
C VAL A 667 12.91 -16.37 -6.79
N ASP A 668 12.59 -15.10 -6.53
CA ASP A 668 11.22 -14.53 -6.49
C ASP A 668 10.36 -14.94 -7.72
N GLU A 669 9.37 -15.83 -7.50
CA GLU A 669 8.48 -16.32 -8.56
C GLU A 669 7.68 -15.21 -9.24
N GLU A 670 7.25 -14.19 -8.49
CA GLU A 670 6.48 -13.07 -9.04
C GLU A 670 7.34 -12.15 -9.89
N LEU A 671 8.66 -12.10 -9.63
CA LEU A 671 9.62 -11.46 -10.51
C LEU A 671 9.92 -12.33 -11.74
N ARG A 672 10.10 -13.64 -11.56
CA ARG A 672 10.35 -14.60 -12.66
C ARG A 672 9.23 -14.65 -13.70
N LYS A 673 7.97 -14.47 -13.28
CA LYS A 673 6.79 -14.37 -14.17
C LYS A 673 6.75 -13.09 -15.01
N LYS A 674 7.50 -12.03 -14.67
CA LYS A 674 7.45 -10.76 -15.40
C LYS A 674 8.13 -10.87 -16.76
N PRO A 675 7.53 -10.33 -17.84
CA PRO A 675 8.11 -10.37 -19.18
C PRO A 675 9.59 -9.99 -19.24
N VAL A 676 9.99 -8.91 -18.58
CA VAL A 676 11.37 -8.42 -18.69
C VAL A 676 12.38 -9.24 -17.87
N TYR A 677 11.95 -10.07 -16.91
CA TYR A 677 12.85 -11.07 -16.33
C TYR A 677 13.22 -12.13 -17.36
N PHE A 678 12.23 -12.82 -17.91
CA PHE A 678 12.49 -13.94 -18.82
C PHE A 678 13.03 -13.49 -20.19
N LEU A 679 12.66 -12.29 -20.66
CA LEU A 679 13.27 -11.69 -21.86
C LEU A 679 14.75 -11.33 -21.63
N SER A 680 15.12 -10.84 -20.45
CA SER A 680 16.53 -10.61 -20.10
C SER A 680 17.30 -11.92 -19.99
N LEU A 681 16.75 -12.94 -19.32
CA LEU A 681 17.40 -14.24 -19.18
C LEU A 681 17.55 -14.95 -20.54
N ALA A 682 16.53 -14.92 -21.39
CA ALA A 682 16.61 -15.45 -22.75
C ALA A 682 17.69 -14.73 -23.58
N ARG A 683 17.78 -13.40 -23.49
CA ARG A 683 18.87 -12.64 -24.14
C ARG A 683 20.25 -13.03 -23.61
N ALA A 684 20.39 -13.22 -22.30
CA ALA A 684 21.64 -13.69 -21.69
C ALA A 684 22.06 -15.05 -22.26
N TYR A 685 21.12 -16.01 -22.33
CA TYR A 685 21.37 -17.32 -22.92
C TYR A 685 21.79 -17.24 -24.39
N ILE A 686 21.07 -16.49 -25.24
CA ILE A 686 21.41 -16.36 -26.66
C ILE A 686 22.79 -15.70 -26.84
N GLN A 687 23.10 -14.64 -26.09
CA GLN A 687 24.42 -14.00 -26.11
C GLN A 687 25.55 -14.92 -25.64
N ASN A 688 25.26 -15.87 -24.74
CA ASN A 688 26.21 -16.90 -24.28
C ASN A 688 26.21 -18.17 -25.14
N GLY A 689 25.58 -18.18 -26.32
CA GLY A 689 25.53 -19.33 -27.23
C GLY A 689 24.62 -20.48 -26.78
N LYS A 690 23.74 -20.24 -25.80
CA LYS A 690 22.82 -21.22 -25.19
C LYS A 690 21.38 -21.06 -25.69
N SER A 691 21.19 -20.81 -26.98
CA SER A 691 19.86 -20.55 -27.58
C SER A 691 18.85 -21.70 -27.37
N ASN A 692 19.34 -22.93 -27.16
CA ASN A 692 18.52 -24.07 -26.77
C ASN A 692 17.77 -23.82 -25.46
N LEU A 693 18.41 -23.20 -24.45
CA LEU A 693 17.77 -22.89 -23.17
C LEU A 693 16.70 -21.81 -23.33
N ALA A 694 16.94 -20.81 -24.18
CA ALA A 694 15.93 -19.80 -24.53
C ALA A 694 14.72 -20.44 -25.25
N TRP A 695 14.96 -21.42 -26.12
CA TRP A 695 13.90 -22.19 -26.78
C TRP A 695 13.12 -23.09 -25.80
N GLU A 696 13.79 -23.73 -24.85
CA GLU A 696 13.15 -24.47 -23.75
C GLU A 696 12.30 -23.56 -22.85
N MET A 697 12.73 -22.32 -22.60
CA MET A 697 11.91 -21.32 -21.88
C MET A 697 10.61 -21.02 -22.62
N TYR A 698 10.65 -20.85 -23.95
CA TYR A 698 9.43 -20.73 -24.75
C TYR A 698 8.55 -21.98 -24.64
N GLY A 699 9.14 -23.18 -24.73
CA GLY A 699 8.40 -24.44 -24.56
C GLY A 699 7.66 -24.55 -23.22
N LYS A 700 8.18 -23.94 -22.14
CA LYS A 700 7.54 -23.88 -20.81
C LYS A 700 6.52 -22.73 -20.65
N MET A 701 6.49 -21.78 -21.58
CA MET A 701 5.64 -20.58 -21.52
C MET A 701 4.54 -20.52 -22.58
N LYS A 702 4.48 -21.52 -23.47
CA LYS A 702 3.37 -21.74 -24.39
C LYS A 702 2.04 -21.63 -23.63
N ASP A 703 1.07 -20.91 -24.20
CA ASP A 703 -0.24 -20.55 -23.60
C ASP A 703 -0.25 -19.28 -22.70
N SER A 704 0.89 -18.60 -22.52
CA SER A 704 1.00 -17.29 -21.85
C SER A 704 0.71 -16.12 -22.81
N ASP A 705 0.10 -15.03 -22.32
CA ASP A 705 -0.11 -13.75 -23.05
C ASP A 705 1.18 -13.07 -23.54
N ASN A 706 2.34 -13.61 -23.17
CA ASN A 706 3.65 -13.04 -23.43
C ASN A 706 4.58 -13.99 -24.21
N ASP A 707 4.07 -15.13 -24.68
CA ASP A 707 4.84 -16.10 -25.47
C ASP A 707 5.32 -15.51 -26.81
N LEU A 708 4.47 -14.73 -27.49
CA LEU A 708 4.78 -13.96 -28.69
C LEU A 708 5.98 -13.01 -28.49
N LYS A 709 6.08 -12.35 -27.33
CA LYS A 709 7.18 -11.43 -27.02
C LYS A 709 8.51 -12.18 -26.87
N LEU A 710 8.47 -13.38 -26.27
CA LEU A 710 9.63 -14.24 -26.13
C LEU A 710 10.05 -14.83 -27.49
N LEU A 711 9.10 -15.33 -28.28
CA LEU A 711 9.35 -15.79 -29.65
C LEU A 711 9.97 -14.70 -30.53
N PHE A 712 9.44 -13.48 -30.50
CA PHE A 712 9.98 -12.37 -31.27
C PHE A 712 11.40 -11.99 -30.83
N LEU A 713 11.70 -12.05 -29.52
CA LEU A 713 13.07 -11.85 -29.02
C LEU A 713 14.01 -12.95 -29.52
N ILE A 714 13.65 -14.23 -29.37
CA ILE A 714 14.48 -15.37 -29.79
C ILE A 714 14.70 -15.32 -31.30
N ALA A 715 13.64 -15.11 -32.10
CA ALA A 715 13.72 -15.02 -33.56
C ALA A 715 14.78 -14.00 -34.02
N ASN A 716 14.73 -12.78 -33.47
CA ASN A 716 15.60 -11.68 -33.87
C ASN A 716 17.00 -11.74 -33.25
N ASP A 717 17.13 -11.98 -31.94
CA ASP A 717 18.44 -11.98 -31.28
C ASP A 717 19.28 -13.20 -31.70
N CYS A 718 18.66 -14.39 -31.93
CA CYS A 718 19.38 -15.53 -32.54
C CYS A 718 19.82 -15.22 -33.98
N TYR A 719 18.98 -14.57 -34.79
CA TYR A 719 19.35 -14.17 -36.17
C TYR A 719 20.57 -13.23 -36.17
N ARG A 720 20.60 -12.26 -35.25
CA ARG A 720 21.69 -11.29 -35.12
C ARG A 720 23.02 -11.90 -34.67
N ILE A 721 22.97 -12.94 -33.84
CA ILE A 721 24.14 -13.67 -33.34
C ILE A 721 24.59 -14.77 -34.32
N GLY A 722 23.75 -15.11 -35.30
CA GLY A 722 24.03 -16.12 -36.32
C GLY A 722 23.57 -17.54 -35.94
N ASP A 723 22.79 -17.68 -34.87
CA ASP A 723 22.15 -18.95 -34.53
C ASP A 723 20.84 -19.13 -35.32
N TYR A 724 21.01 -19.37 -36.61
CA TYR A 724 19.91 -19.34 -37.56
C TYR A 724 18.92 -20.51 -37.37
N LEU A 725 19.30 -21.61 -36.71
CA LEU A 725 18.37 -22.73 -36.49
C LEU A 725 17.26 -22.34 -35.49
N TYR A 726 17.63 -21.79 -34.34
CA TYR A 726 16.64 -21.32 -33.35
C TYR A 726 15.87 -20.09 -33.83
N SER A 727 16.49 -19.26 -34.68
CA SER A 727 15.78 -18.21 -35.40
C SER A 727 14.70 -18.77 -36.34
N ALA A 728 15.03 -19.74 -37.19
CA ALA A 728 14.09 -20.40 -38.10
C ALA A 728 12.94 -21.11 -37.36
N LYS A 729 13.24 -21.81 -36.25
CA LYS A 729 12.24 -22.42 -35.35
C LYS A 729 11.28 -21.37 -34.78
N SER A 730 11.79 -20.20 -34.41
CA SER A 730 10.99 -19.12 -33.82
C SER A 730 10.11 -18.42 -34.85
N PHE A 731 10.63 -18.15 -36.06
CA PHE A 731 9.80 -17.60 -37.15
C PHE A 731 8.74 -18.61 -37.64
N ASP A 732 9.04 -19.92 -37.70
CA ASP A 732 8.06 -20.97 -37.98
C ASP A 732 6.97 -21.11 -36.90
N ALA A 733 7.27 -20.75 -35.64
CA ALA A 733 6.27 -20.66 -34.59
C ALA A 733 5.42 -19.40 -34.71
N LEU A 734 6.03 -18.24 -35.00
CA LEU A 734 5.34 -16.97 -35.23
C LEU A 734 4.37 -17.06 -36.42
N GLU A 735 4.81 -17.59 -37.57
CA GLU A 735 4.02 -17.80 -38.80
C GLU A 735 2.73 -18.63 -38.55
N LYS A 736 2.73 -19.50 -37.53
CA LYS A 736 1.57 -20.33 -37.16
C LYS A 736 0.61 -19.65 -36.18
N ILE A 737 1.10 -18.70 -35.37
CA ILE A 737 0.27 -17.96 -34.43
C ILE A 737 -0.39 -16.79 -35.17
N GLU A 738 0.39 -16.04 -35.96
CA GLU A 738 -0.08 -14.91 -36.75
C GLU A 738 0.56 -14.95 -38.16
N PRO A 739 -0.23 -15.24 -39.22
CA PRO A 739 0.28 -15.28 -40.59
C PRO A 739 0.70 -13.90 -41.12
N ASN A 740 1.96 -13.52 -40.93
CA ASN A 740 2.56 -12.30 -41.45
C ASN A 740 3.65 -12.63 -42.50
N PRO A 741 3.62 -12.02 -43.71
CA PRO A 741 4.67 -12.18 -44.72
C PRO A 741 6.10 -11.94 -44.22
N GLU A 742 6.30 -11.03 -43.27
CA GLU A 742 7.63 -10.76 -42.69
C GLU A 742 8.21 -11.97 -41.93
N TYR A 743 7.37 -12.81 -41.32
CA TYR A 743 7.83 -14.01 -40.62
C TYR A 743 8.29 -15.09 -41.61
N TRP A 744 7.63 -15.20 -42.76
CA TRP A 744 8.12 -16.04 -43.86
C TRP A 744 9.48 -15.52 -44.37
N GLU A 745 9.64 -14.21 -44.60
CA GLU A 745 10.90 -13.63 -45.07
C GLU A 745 12.04 -13.86 -44.07
N GLY A 746 11.79 -13.68 -42.76
CA GLY A 746 12.73 -13.98 -41.68
C GLY A 746 13.08 -15.47 -41.57
N LYS A 747 12.08 -16.36 -41.66
CA LYS A 747 12.27 -17.82 -41.69
C LYS A 747 13.12 -18.25 -42.88
N ARG A 748 12.82 -17.75 -44.08
CA ARG A 748 13.56 -18.02 -45.32
C ARG A 748 15.02 -17.56 -45.18
N GLY A 749 15.24 -16.34 -44.67
CA GLY A 749 16.57 -15.82 -44.38
C GLY A 749 17.34 -16.70 -43.40
N ALA A 750 16.69 -17.16 -42.33
CA ALA A 750 17.29 -18.03 -41.32
C ALA A 750 17.64 -19.42 -41.89
N VAL A 751 16.75 -20.07 -42.65
CA VAL A 751 17.06 -21.37 -43.29
C VAL A 751 18.24 -21.25 -44.27
N ILE A 752 18.32 -20.17 -45.04
CA ILE A 752 19.47 -19.88 -45.92
C ILE A 752 20.73 -19.61 -45.08
N GLY A 753 20.61 -18.97 -43.92
CA GLY A 753 21.69 -18.79 -42.95
C GLY A 753 22.23 -20.12 -42.40
N VAL A 754 21.36 -21.07 -42.06
CA VAL A 754 21.78 -22.45 -41.67
C VAL A 754 22.51 -23.12 -42.82
N PHE A 755 21.98 -23.06 -44.04
CA PHE A 755 22.63 -23.62 -45.23
C PHE A 755 24.02 -23.03 -45.44
N LYS A 756 24.16 -21.70 -45.36
CA LYS A 756 25.45 -21.00 -45.42
C LYS A 756 26.44 -21.52 -44.36
N LEU A 757 26.01 -21.68 -43.10
CA LEU A 757 26.90 -22.19 -42.05
C LEU A 757 27.35 -23.63 -42.28
N VAL A 758 26.51 -24.49 -42.88
CA VAL A 758 26.91 -25.87 -43.24
C VAL A 758 27.88 -25.86 -44.42
N VAL A 759 27.66 -25.02 -45.43
CA VAL A 759 28.63 -24.81 -46.54
C VAL A 759 29.98 -24.30 -46.03
N GLU A 760 29.98 -23.43 -45.01
CA GLU A 760 31.18 -22.93 -44.33
C GLU A 760 31.77 -23.90 -43.29
N GLN A 761 31.21 -25.11 -43.12
CA GLN A 761 31.60 -26.13 -42.13
C GLN A 761 31.54 -25.65 -40.66
N LYS A 762 30.70 -24.66 -40.37
CA LYS A 762 30.47 -24.06 -39.03
C LYS A 762 29.23 -24.58 -38.31
N ALA A 763 28.39 -25.36 -38.97
CA ALA A 763 27.19 -25.97 -38.39
C ALA A 763 27.09 -27.45 -38.74
N LEU A 764 26.39 -28.22 -37.89
CA LEU A 764 26.16 -29.64 -38.09
C LEU A 764 25.18 -29.88 -39.26
N PRO A 765 25.38 -30.94 -40.07
CA PRO A 765 24.44 -31.33 -41.13
C PRO A 765 22.99 -31.53 -40.62
N ASP A 766 22.80 -32.02 -39.40
CA ASP A 766 21.48 -32.19 -38.77
C ASP A 766 20.71 -30.87 -38.62
N HIS A 767 21.40 -29.74 -38.38
CA HIS A 767 20.75 -28.43 -38.33
C HIS A 767 20.12 -28.06 -39.68
N LEU A 768 20.77 -28.43 -40.79
CA LEU A 768 20.22 -28.24 -42.13
C LEU A 768 19.02 -29.16 -42.38
N ARG A 769 19.03 -30.40 -41.89
CA ARG A 769 17.87 -31.31 -41.92
C ARG A 769 16.65 -30.66 -41.27
N GLU A 770 16.79 -30.18 -40.04
CA GLU A 770 15.71 -29.51 -39.32
C GLU A 770 15.25 -28.24 -40.03
N ALA A 771 16.18 -27.42 -40.54
CA ALA A 771 15.86 -26.18 -41.26
C ALA A 771 15.06 -26.45 -42.56
N ILE A 772 15.40 -27.50 -43.31
CA ILE A 772 14.64 -27.95 -44.49
C ILE A 772 13.22 -28.38 -44.07
N ILE A 773 13.09 -29.19 -43.01
CA ILE A 773 11.80 -29.65 -42.49
C ILE A 773 10.91 -28.48 -42.04
N LEU A 774 11.49 -27.37 -41.57
CA LEU A 774 10.74 -26.14 -41.26
C LEU A 774 10.31 -25.40 -42.54
N LEU A 775 11.19 -25.32 -43.55
CA LEU A 775 10.92 -24.67 -44.83
C LEU A 775 9.80 -25.38 -45.61
N GLU A 776 9.84 -26.71 -45.68
CA GLU A 776 8.88 -27.57 -46.38
C GLU A 776 7.45 -27.51 -45.80
N LYS A 777 7.29 -27.03 -44.56
CA LYS A 777 5.97 -26.84 -43.93
C LYS A 777 5.25 -25.57 -44.39
N SER A 778 5.95 -24.59 -44.96
CA SER A 778 5.34 -23.36 -45.48
C SER A 778 4.76 -23.59 -46.87
N ARG A 779 3.61 -22.98 -47.17
CA ARG A 779 2.92 -23.10 -48.47
C ARG A 779 3.40 -22.07 -49.51
N HIS A 780 4.62 -21.58 -49.39
CA HIS A 780 5.12 -20.47 -50.21
C HIS A 780 5.75 -20.97 -51.53
N PRO A 781 5.47 -20.36 -52.71
CA PRO A 781 5.96 -20.86 -54.01
C PRO A 781 7.49 -21.01 -54.14
N GLN A 782 8.26 -20.23 -53.38
CA GLN A 782 9.74 -20.31 -53.39
C GLN A 782 10.31 -21.54 -52.67
N VAL A 783 9.52 -22.25 -51.85
CA VAL A 783 9.99 -23.39 -51.04
C VAL A 783 10.62 -24.47 -51.92
N GLU A 784 9.93 -24.88 -53.00
CA GLU A 784 10.40 -25.94 -53.90
C GLU A 784 11.74 -25.58 -54.56
N TYR A 785 11.88 -24.34 -55.04
CA TYR A 785 13.11 -23.84 -55.66
C TYR A 785 14.30 -23.87 -54.69
N ILE A 786 14.12 -23.34 -53.48
CA ILE A 786 15.18 -23.28 -52.45
C ILE A 786 15.55 -24.70 -52.00
N THR A 787 14.57 -25.55 -51.71
CA THR A 787 14.78 -26.93 -51.28
C THR A 787 15.50 -27.76 -52.36
N ASN A 788 15.20 -27.56 -53.65
CA ASN A 788 15.88 -28.25 -54.74
C ASN A 788 17.37 -27.87 -54.85
N ILE A 789 17.73 -26.61 -54.61
CA ILE A 789 19.13 -26.15 -54.55
C ILE A 789 19.86 -26.82 -53.38
N ILE A 790 19.27 -26.79 -52.18
CA ILE A 790 19.88 -27.39 -50.97
C ILE A 790 20.04 -28.91 -51.14
N ARG A 791 19.01 -29.62 -51.61
CA ARG A 791 19.06 -31.07 -51.89
C ARG A 791 20.04 -31.44 -53.02
N ARG A 792 20.34 -30.51 -53.93
CA ARG A 792 21.40 -30.70 -54.94
C ARG A 792 22.77 -30.64 -54.29
N TYR A 793 23.03 -29.61 -53.48
CA TYR A 793 24.30 -29.47 -52.75
C TYR A 793 24.58 -30.66 -51.82
N ILE A 794 23.55 -31.13 -51.08
CA ILE A 794 23.65 -32.32 -50.21
C ILE A 794 24.13 -33.56 -50.99
N ARG A 795 23.58 -33.80 -52.19
CA ARG A 795 23.98 -34.90 -53.08
C ARG A 795 25.39 -34.72 -53.66
N GLU A 796 25.73 -33.51 -54.10
CA GLU A 796 27.06 -33.22 -54.67
C GLU A 796 28.20 -33.35 -53.65
N ASN A 797 27.92 -33.17 -52.35
CA ASN A 797 28.91 -33.21 -51.27
C ASN A 797 28.81 -34.46 -50.37
N ASN A 798 28.01 -35.46 -50.75
CA ASN A 798 27.78 -36.71 -49.98
C ASN A 798 27.43 -36.47 -48.50
N LEU A 799 26.68 -35.41 -48.20
CA LEU A 799 26.22 -35.14 -46.84
C LEU A 799 25.09 -36.12 -46.48
N ASN A 800 25.32 -36.94 -45.46
CA ASN A 800 24.41 -38.01 -45.06
C ASN A 800 23.30 -37.46 -44.13
N ILE A 801 22.31 -36.79 -44.72
CA ILE A 801 21.27 -35.98 -44.04
C ILE A 801 19.87 -36.52 -44.28
#